data_AF-A0A9D9DAX6-F1
#
_entry.id   AF-A0A9D9DAX6-F1
#
_cell.length_a   1.000
_cell.length_b   1.000
_cell.length_c   1.000
_cell.angle_alpha   90.00
_cell.angle_beta   90.00
_cell.angle_gamma   90.00
#
_symmetry.space_group_name_H-M   'P 1'
#
loop_
_entity.id
_entity.type
_entity.pdbx_description
1 polymer ?
#
loop_
_entity_poly.entity_id
_entity_poly.type
_entity_poly.pdbx_seq_one_letter_code
_entity_poly.pdbx_strand_id
1 'polypeptide(L)'
;MSAALPAQALSLWEAGRLDYADGNAEVAAFVNGPQNTQLQVVLCSKNEAVKYRFSLLLPQFFEQSMMFEVKIDCDGKQQSAYAELSGNSLEFTVDDELYLSLIESPNLTITFEPADAAFLQLPPVIDLPLMGAYQVIRRVASECTALTLHDGFLSRQGLLSAILWPRRGFNPDNLGDVDNLCTKAAPRGYFFDLNDACKLALDRFYQREGEGPLTFLHQLFFDPDGAYQKYRTLWNDALHAMPAGALAERGEADGREWYLGLYTLAGTRNVLDLPQSYYALLNHPEDPTTLLYDIDNRYEMEQLKYVSVLLRRMQGSYQGLQRVEQALNAWSEFYRRLSYLQPYTLQALALRPMVYREMLMRIWRVAGRPRGIVLSPEHVFRQGSGGRTVTKDALERKCAYFEGMRGDEFFYGSSECVNAISAEMHLLGLVSEHYPAVRDAWDDFAKAWRASIYASDDVSDAVGENLRSNLALTMLTAGRIYGFGDYFLLRECISSRDSDICAFEKERALSSLSHELNNKVNSIARVSRTDAALLQDLQQKWQRYQDALTVYAEDLAASGRIPYWRSSLVQAVSAVLQTDAVMSAPYYREELPDASLYSNDEDDFDLEFSEEFDDLQKSALDEARQRAEERAQEEQDGKTEQSGQPEAQEQPKPQDSAPAPAKQ
;
A
#
# COMPACT_ATOMS: atom_id res chain seq x y z
N MET A 1 22.21 -8.04 -74.24
CA MET A 1 22.96 -9.07 -73.46
C MET A 1 24.18 -8.36 -72.91
N SER A 2 24.40 -8.13 -71.62
CA SER A 2 23.78 -8.59 -70.39
C SER A 2 23.79 -7.39 -69.44
N ALA A 3 22.64 -6.96 -68.92
CA ALA A 3 22.57 -5.92 -67.91
C ALA A 3 22.72 -6.59 -66.55
N ALA A 4 23.69 -6.11 -65.78
CA ALA A 4 23.95 -6.54 -64.42
C ALA A 4 22.69 -6.45 -63.56
N LEU A 5 22.42 -7.49 -62.78
CA LEU A 5 21.52 -7.43 -61.63
C LEU A 5 22.05 -6.33 -60.69
N PRO A 6 21.25 -5.32 -60.32
CA PRO A 6 21.62 -4.46 -59.21
C PRO A 6 21.57 -5.32 -57.94
N ALA A 7 22.70 -5.39 -57.24
CA ALA A 7 22.78 -5.98 -55.92
C ALA A 7 21.75 -5.29 -55.01
N GLN A 8 20.75 -6.05 -54.55
CA GLN A 8 20.00 -5.67 -53.36
C GLN A 8 21.02 -5.58 -52.22
N ALA A 9 21.37 -4.36 -51.82
CA ALA A 9 22.14 -4.15 -50.62
C ALA A 9 21.34 -4.79 -49.47
N LEU A 10 21.92 -5.79 -48.81
CA LEU A 10 21.38 -6.32 -47.56
C LEU A 10 21.27 -5.13 -46.60
N SER A 11 20.05 -4.79 -46.20
CA SER A 11 19.78 -3.82 -45.15
C SER A 11 20.31 -4.37 -43.84
N LEU A 12 21.51 -3.92 -43.47
CA LEU A 12 22.18 -4.26 -42.23
C LEU A 12 21.75 -3.27 -41.17
N TRP A 13 21.50 -3.79 -39.96
CA TRP A 13 21.32 -2.95 -38.79
C TRP A 13 22.65 -2.35 -38.35
N GLU A 14 22.63 -1.08 -37.99
CA GLU A 14 23.79 -0.32 -37.55
C GLU A 14 23.48 0.36 -36.20
N ALA A 15 24.52 0.59 -35.40
CA ALA A 15 24.44 1.32 -34.14
C ALA A 15 25.31 2.56 -34.24
N GLY A 16 24.83 3.68 -33.72
CA GLY A 16 25.59 4.93 -33.75
C GLY A 16 25.18 5.88 -32.64
N ARG A 17 26.15 6.69 -32.24
CA ARG A 17 25.92 7.89 -31.46
C ARG A 17 25.79 9.07 -32.41
N LEU A 18 24.74 9.84 -32.26
CA LEU A 18 24.45 11.05 -33.01
C LEU A 18 24.71 12.23 -32.08
N ASP A 19 25.73 13.04 -32.39
CA ASP A 19 26.01 14.27 -31.65
C ASP A 19 25.58 15.47 -32.50
N TYR A 20 24.71 16.30 -31.94
CA TYR A 20 24.16 17.50 -32.57
C TYR A 20 24.96 18.75 -32.20
N ALA A 21 24.91 19.75 -33.08
CA ALA A 21 25.72 20.98 -32.93
C ALA A 21 25.30 21.85 -31.72
N ASP A 22 24.08 21.66 -31.21
CA ASP A 22 23.52 22.33 -30.03
C ASP A 22 23.91 21.65 -28.71
N GLY A 23 24.69 20.57 -28.77
CA GLY A 23 25.12 19.80 -27.60
C GLY A 23 24.15 18.69 -27.19
N ASN A 24 23.09 18.46 -27.96
CA ASN A 24 22.25 17.28 -27.82
C ASN A 24 22.98 16.05 -28.35
N ALA A 25 22.70 14.89 -27.76
CA ALA A 25 23.25 13.63 -28.25
C ALA A 25 22.28 12.47 -28.05
N GLU A 26 22.30 11.52 -28.97
CA GLU A 26 21.46 10.32 -28.94
C GLU A 26 22.28 9.07 -29.25
N VAL A 27 21.82 7.92 -28.77
CA VAL A 27 22.36 6.63 -29.17
C VAL A 27 21.25 5.78 -29.75
N ALA A 28 21.46 5.36 -31.00
CA ALA A 28 20.42 4.79 -31.83
C ALA A 28 20.86 3.51 -32.54
N ALA A 29 19.90 2.61 -32.75
CA ALA A 29 19.97 1.54 -33.72
C ALA A 29 19.19 1.95 -34.97
N PHE A 30 19.71 1.68 -36.17
CA PHE A 30 19.02 2.05 -37.40
C PHE A 30 19.16 1.00 -38.49
N VAL A 31 18.16 0.94 -39.37
CA VAL A 31 18.13 0.06 -40.54
C VAL A 31 17.52 0.79 -41.73
N ASN A 32 18.16 0.67 -42.89
CA ASN A 32 17.65 1.23 -44.12
C ASN A 32 16.48 0.40 -44.66
N GLY A 33 15.39 1.10 -44.96
CA GLY A 33 14.18 0.56 -45.56
C GLY A 33 14.11 0.80 -47.07
N PRO A 34 12.99 0.40 -47.70
CA PRO A 34 12.75 0.69 -49.11
C PRO A 34 12.67 2.20 -49.38
N GLN A 35 12.97 2.60 -50.62
CA GLN A 35 12.87 4.00 -51.11
C GLN A 35 13.63 5.05 -50.28
N ASN A 36 14.82 4.69 -49.77
CA ASN A 36 15.67 5.58 -48.96
C ASN A 36 15.01 6.06 -47.65
N THR A 37 14.05 5.28 -47.13
CA THR A 37 13.60 5.44 -45.75
C THR A 37 14.60 4.80 -44.79
N GLN A 38 14.65 5.25 -43.54
CA GLN A 38 15.45 4.62 -42.50
C GLN A 38 14.66 4.58 -41.20
N LEU A 39 14.57 3.40 -40.58
CA LEU A 39 14.03 3.30 -39.23
C LEU A 39 15.15 3.60 -38.25
N GLN A 40 14.88 4.47 -37.27
CA GLN A 40 15.77 4.82 -36.18
C GLN A 40 15.08 4.52 -34.84
N VAL A 41 15.79 3.78 -33.98
CA VAL A 41 15.36 3.39 -32.64
C VAL A 41 16.37 3.97 -31.65
N VAL A 42 16.03 5.10 -31.04
CA VAL A 42 16.84 5.77 -30.01
C VAL A 42 16.45 5.21 -28.65
N LEU A 43 17.42 4.78 -27.86
CA LEU A 43 17.18 4.20 -26.53
C LEU A 43 17.65 5.07 -25.35
N CYS A 44 18.45 6.10 -25.64
CA CYS A 44 18.86 7.11 -24.69
C CYS A 44 19.26 8.39 -25.40
N SER A 45 19.11 9.52 -24.71
CA SER A 45 19.45 10.85 -25.19
C SER A 45 20.13 11.67 -24.10
N LYS A 46 20.73 12.79 -24.48
CA LYS A 46 21.37 13.76 -23.58
C LYS A 46 20.95 15.15 -24.00
N ASN A 47 20.54 15.95 -23.01
CA ASN A 47 20.03 17.31 -23.18
C ASN A 47 18.74 17.43 -24.02
N GLU A 48 18.10 16.30 -24.33
CA GLU A 48 16.79 16.28 -24.99
C GLU A 48 15.66 16.01 -24.00
N ALA A 49 14.47 16.55 -24.30
CA ALA A 49 13.27 16.30 -23.51
C ALA A 49 12.77 14.85 -23.65
N VAL A 50 13.01 14.23 -24.81
CA VAL A 50 12.56 12.88 -25.14
C VAL A 50 13.68 11.89 -24.80
N LYS A 51 13.40 10.93 -23.91
CA LYS A 51 14.40 9.97 -23.39
C LYS A 51 14.78 8.87 -24.39
N TYR A 52 13.85 8.52 -25.27
CA TYR A 52 13.97 7.46 -26.27
C TYR A 52 12.88 7.71 -27.33
N ARG A 53 13.12 7.33 -28.57
CA ARG A 53 12.18 7.58 -29.68
C ARG A 53 12.23 6.48 -30.74
N PHE A 54 11.11 6.33 -31.42
CA PHE A 54 10.96 5.48 -32.58
C PHE A 54 10.61 6.38 -33.75
N SER A 55 11.48 6.45 -34.77
CA SER A 55 11.29 7.35 -35.89
C SER A 55 11.56 6.68 -37.23
N LEU A 56 10.84 7.14 -38.25
CA LEU A 56 11.06 6.79 -39.65
C LEU A 56 11.56 8.04 -40.36
N LEU A 57 12.83 8.04 -40.73
CA LEU A 57 13.42 9.08 -41.56
C LEU A 57 12.93 8.91 -43.00
N LEU A 58 12.48 10.03 -43.54
CA LEU A 58 11.92 10.18 -44.87
C LEU A 58 12.98 10.63 -45.87
N PRO A 59 12.83 10.27 -47.16
CA PRO A 59 13.74 10.71 -48.21
C PRO A 59 13.62 12.21 -48.54
N GLN A 60 12.55 12.87 -48.09
CA GLN A 60 12.27 14.28 -48.36
C GLN A 60 12.05 15.05 -47.06
N PHE A 61 12.40 16.33 -47.11
CA PHE A 61 12.14 17.28 -46.03
C PHE A 61 10.80 17.98 -46.28
N PHE A 62 10.00 18.09 -45.23
CA PHE A 62 8.71 18.78 -45.23
C PHE A 62 8.75 19.93 -44.23
N GLU A 63 8.39 21.14 -44.68
CA GLU A 63 8.33 22.34 -43.81
C GLU A 63 7.12 22.35 -42.85
N GLN A 64 6.12 21.52 -43.12
CA GLN A 64 4.86 21.48 -42.38
C GLN A 64 4.88 20.37 -41.33
N SER A 65 4.48 20.69 -40.10
CA SER A 65 4.21 19.69 -39.06
C SER A 65 2.78 19.18 -39.16
N MET A 66 2.62 17.86 -39.21
CA MET A 66 1.34 17.16 -39.32
C MET A 66 1.36 15.85 -38.54
N MET A 67 0.18 15.36 -38.15
CA MET A 67 0.03 14.05 -37.52
C MET A 67 -0.70 13.09 -38.44
N PHE A 68 -0.25 11.83 -38.46
CA PHE A 68 -0.79 10.75 -39.27
C PHE A 68 -1.16 9.57 -38.38
N GLU A 69 -2.31 8.93 -38.62
CA GLU A 69 -2.61 7.65 -37.99
C GLU A 69 -1.97 6.53 -38.81
N VAL A 70 -1.18 5.69 -38.14
CA VAL A 70 -0.38 4.65 -38.78
C VAL A 70 -0.59 3.32 -38.05
N LYS A 71 -0.77 2.24 -38.81
CA LYS A 71 -0.85 0.89 -38.25
C LYS A 71 0.51 0.23 -38.33
N ILE A 72 1.03 -0.16 -37.17
CA ILE A 72 2.30 -0.86 -37.05
C ILE A 72 2.01 -2.32 -36.70
N ASP A 73 2.57 -3.25 -37.47
CA ASP A 73 2.48 -4.69 -37.24
C ASP A 73 3.89 -5.25 -37.06
N CYS A 74 4.12 -5.92 -35.93
CA CYS A 74 5.35 -6.64 -35.65
C CYS A 74 5.00 -8.04 -35.15
N ASP A 75 5.13 -9.05 -36.03
CA ASP A 75 4.81 -10.46 -35.76
C ASP A 75 3.38 -10.67 -35.22
N GLY A 76 2.39 -9.99 -35.83
CA GLY A 76 0.97 -10.14 -35.50
C GLY A 76 0.52 -9.28 -34.32
N LYS A 77 1.42 -8.56 -33.65
CA LYS A 77 1.06 -7.48 -32.73
C LYS A 77 0.79 -6.22 -33.52
N GLN A 78 -0.49 -5.86 -33.62
CA GLN A 78 -0.94 -4.67 -34.32
C GLN A 78 -1.22 -3.53 -33.33
N GLN A 79 -0.62 -2.37 -33.58
CA GLN A 79 -0.84 -1.14 -32.84
C GLN A 79 -1.20 -0.01 -33.81
N SER A 80 -2.28 0.73 -33.53
CA SER A 80 -2.47 2.05 -34.13
C SER A 80 -1.63 3.07 -33.36
N ALA A 81 -0.75 3.78 -34.05
CA ALA A 81 0.13 4.80 -33.50
C ALA A 81 -0.09 6.12 -34.24
N TYR A 82 0.04 7.24 -33.53
CA TYR A 82 0.13 8.55 -34.15
C TYR A 82 1.59 8.88 -34.46
N ALA A 83 1.84 9.26 -35.71
CA ALA A 83 3.15 9.66 -36.20
C ALA A 83 3.17 11.17 -36.44
N GLU A 84 4.06 11.90 -35.76
CA GLU A 84 4.26 13.33 -35.93
C GLU A 84 5.37 13.60 -36.95
N LEU A 85 5.07 14.40 -37.97
CA LEU A 85 6.03 14.84 -38.97
C LEU A 85 6.79 16.08 -38.49
N SER A 86 8.11 15.95 -38.41
CA SER A 86 9.03 17.04 -38.13
C SER A 86 10.20 17.02 -39.13
N GLY A 87 10.17 17.95 -40.09
CA GLY A 87 11.18 18.02 -41.14
C GLY A 87 11.18 16.78 -42.03
N ASN A 88 12.22 15.96 -41.92
CA ASN A 88 12.33 14.68 -42.62
C ASN A 88 12.16 13.45 -41.70
N SER A 89 11.58 13.62 -40.51
CA SER A 89 11.36 12.55 -39.54
C SER A 89 9.88 12.38 -39.25
N LEU A 90 9.40 11.14 -39.24
CA LEU A 90 8.12 10.76 -38.62
C LEU A 90 8.42 10.13 -37.27
N GLU A 91 7.99 10.77 -36.19
CA GLU A 91 8.18 10.28 -34.83
C GLU A 91 6.91 9.60 -34.34
N PHE A 92 7.02 8.35 -33.87
CA PHE A 92 5.88 7.55 -33.48
C PHE A 92 5.74 7.46 -31.97
N THR A 93 4.50 7.60 -31.49
CA THR A 93 4.16 7.24 -30.11
C THR A 93 3.82 5.75 -30.04
N VAL A 94 4.78 4.94 -29.59
CA VAL A 94 4.65 3.47 -29.50
C VAL A 94 4.90 2.96 -28.08
N ASP A 95 4.34 1.80 -27.75
CA ASP A 95 4.49 1.20 -26.43
C ASP A 95 5.81 0.44 -26.27
N ASP A 96 6.19 0.15 -25.01
CA ASP A 96 7.42 -0.62 -24.71
C ASP A 96 7.38 -2.02 -25.32
N GLU A 97 6.18 -2.61 -25.46
CA GLU A 97 6.01 -3.94 -26.03
C GLU A 97 6.42 -4.00 -27.50
N LEU A 98 6.15 -2.95 -28.29
CA LEU A 98 6.59 -2.88 -29.67
C LEU A 98 8.12 -2.88 -29.76
N TYR A 99 8.81 -2.07 -28.95
CA TYR A 99 10.29 -2.07 -28.90
C TYR A 99 10.86 -3.46 -28.58
N LEU A 100 10.23 -4.18 -27.65
CA LEU A 100 10.61 -5.55 -27.30
C LEU A 100 10.30 -6.54 -28.42
N SER A 101 9.28 -6.29 -29.23
CA SER A 101 8.92 -7.17 -30.34
C SER A 101 9.92 -7.04 -31.50
N LEU A 102 10.52 -5.86 -31.72
CA LEU A 102 11.53 -5.64 -32.78
C LEU A 102 12.70 -6.62 -32.73
N ILE A 103 13.09 -7.05 -31.54
CA ILE A 103 14.23 -7.95 -31.36
C ILE A 103 13.83 -9.43 -31.57
N GLU A 104 12.54 -9.77 -31.58
CA GLU A 104 12.03 -11.14 -31.71
C GLU A 104 11.49 -11.43 -33.12
N SER A 105 10.94 -10.39 -33.75
CA SER A 105 10.23 -10.49 -35.01
C SER A 105 11.17 -10.53 -36.21
N PRO A 106 10.78 -11.19 -37.32
CA PRO A 106 11.56 -11.20 -38.56
C PRO A 106 11.37 -9.92 -39.39
N ASN A 107 10.22 -9.28 -39.27
CA ASN A 107 9.82 -8.08 -40.02
C ASN A 107 8.96 -7.14 -39.17
N LEU A 108 8.99 -5.86 -39.58
CA LEU A 108 8.11 -4.81 -39.09
C LEU A 108 7.38 -4.22 -40.31
N THR A 109 6.08 -4.10 -40.23
CA THR A 109 5.26 -3.51 -41.28
C THR A 109 4.61 -2.23 -40.76
N ILE A 110 4.75 -1.14 -41.51
CA ILE A 110 4.14 0.16 -41.21
C ILE A 110 3.16 0.47 -42.33
N THR A 111 1.88 0.60 -41.99
CA THR A 111 0.77 0.81 -42.94
C THR A 111 0.14 2.18 -42.74
N PHE A 112 0.14 2.98 -43.80
CA PHE A 112 -0.43 4.32 -43.86
C PHE A 112 -1.77 4.31 -44.60
N GLU A 113 -2.62 5.29 -44.33
CA GLU A 113 -3.76 5.54 -45.23
C GLU A 113 -3.24 5.95 -46.62
N PRO A 114 -3.91 5.53 -47.72
CA PRO A 114 -3.43 5.81 -49.07
C PRO A 114 -3.25 7.30 -49.39
N ALA A 115 -4.07 8.18 -48.81
CA ALA A 115 -3.96 9.63 -49.00
C ALA A 115 -2.71 10.19 -48.31
N ASP A 116 -2.45 9.74 -47.08
CA ASP A 116 -1.29 10.14 -46.28
C ASP A 116 0.02 9.63 -46.89
N ALA A 117 0.03 8.37 -47.34
CA ALA A 117 1.15 7.79 -48.07
C ALA A 117 1.47 8.58 -49.34
N ALA A 118 0.44 9.00 -50.09
CA ALA A 118 0.62 9.82 -51.28
C ALA A 118 1.18 11.22 -50.96
N PHE A 119 0.73 11.84 -49.86
CA PHE A 119 1.25 13.11 -49.38
C PHE A 119 2.74 13.01 -48.98
N LEU A 120 3.08 11.98 -48.20
CA LEU A 120 4.44 11.70 -47.74
C LEU A 120 5.35 11.15 -48.86
N GLN A 121 4.78 10.86 -50.04
CA GLN A 121 5.45 10.24 -51.17
C GLN A 121 6.09 8.89 -50.82
N LEU A 122 5.37 8.09 -50.04
CA LEU A 122 5.74 6.76 -49.57
C LEU A 122 4.76 5.70 -50.13
N PRO A 123 5.15 4.42 -50.18
CA PRO A 123 4.18 3.36 -50.41
C PRO A 123 3.21 3.28 -49.21
N PRO A 124 1.93 2.90 -49.43
CA PRO A 124 0.97 2.71 -48.33
C PRO A 124 1.40 1.66 -47.29
N VAL A 125 2.32 0.77 -47.66
CA VAL A 125 2.88 -0.27 -46.80
C VAL A 125 4.40 -0.23 -46.92
N ILE A 126 5.09 -0.10 -45.79
CA ILE A 126 6.54 -0.18 -45.66
C ILE A 126 6.90 -1.43 -44.86
N ASP A 127 7.64 -2.33 -45.48
CA ASP A 127 8.16 -3.54 -44.84
C ASP A 127 9.66 -3.38 -44.54
N LEU A 128 10.01 -3.49 -43.26
CA LEU A 128 11.36 -3.35 -42.74
C LEU A 128 11.87 -4.71 -42.24
N PRO A 129 13.05 -5.18 -42.72
CA PRO A 129 13.64 -6.41 -42.23
C PRO A 129 14.29 -6.20 -40.86
N LEU A 130 13.96 -7.09 -39.91
CA LEU A 130 14.50 -7.07 -38.55
C LEU A 130 15.64 -8.10 -38.35
N MET A 131 16.09 -8.73 -39.43
CA MET A 131 17.28 -9.59 -39.43
C MET A 131 18.50 -8.82 -38.89
N GLY A 132 19.02 -9.24 -37.73
CA GLY A 132 20.16 -8.58 -37.06
C GLY A 132 19.77 -7.53 -36.01
N ALA A 133 18.49 -7.12 -35.94
CA ALA A 133 17.99 -6.15 -34.97
C ALA A 133 18.34 -6.55 -33.53
N TYR A 134 18.20 -7.83 -33.19
CA TYR A 134 18.54 -8.38 -31.87
C TYR A 134 19.94 -8.00 -31.39
N GLN A 135 20.97 -8.18 -32.23
CA GLN A 135 22.36 -7.92 -31.83
C GLN A 135 22.63 -6.42 -31.67
N VAL A 136 22.10 -5.62 -32.59
CA VAL A 136 22.36 -4.18 -32.66
C VAL A 136 21.58 -3.42 -31.59
N ILE A 137 20.29 -3.68 -31.44
CA ILE A 137 19.45 -3.05 -30.41
C ILE A 137 19.96 -3.41 -29.01
N ARG A 138 20.40 -4.66 -28.77
CA ARG A 138 21.04 -5.02 -27.49
C ARG A 138 22.36 -4.30 -27.25
N ARG A 139 23.18 -4.11 -28.28
CA ARG A 139 24.43 -3.34 -28.18
C ARG A 139 24.14 -1.88 -27.80
N VAL A 140 23.17 -1.25 -28.46
CA VAL A 140 22.71 0.11 -28.16
C VAL A 140 22.15 0.20 -26.73
N ALA A 141 21.33 -0.78 -26.32
CA ALA A 141 20.80 -0.81 -24.95
C ALA A 141 21.91 -0.95 -23.89
N SER A 142 22.95 -1.75 -24.18
CA SER A 142 24.12 -1.90 -23.30
C SER A 142 24.90 -0.59 -23.19
N GLU A 143 25.13 0.09 -24.31
CA GLU A 143 25.82 1.38 -24.35
C GLU A 143 25.02 2.46 -23.62
N CYS A 144 23.72 2.55 -23.88
CA CYS A 144 22.81 3.46 -23.17
C CYS A 144 22.79 3.21 -21.67
N THR A 145 22.84 1.95 -21.23
CA THR A 145 22.89 1.63 -19.80
C THR A 145 24.16 2.19 -19.16
N ALA A 146 25.31 2.04 -19.81
CA ALA A 146 26.58 2.59 -19.33
C ALA A 146 26.58 4.13 -19.34
N LEU A 147 26.10 4.75 -20.41
CA LEU A 147 26.03 6.22 -20.55
C LEU A 147 25.07 6.86 -19.56
N THR A 148 23.94 6.22 -19.26
CA THR A 148 23.02 6.70 -18.22
C THR A 148 23.64 6.62 -16.83
N LEU A 149 24.47 5.61 -16.56
CA LEU A 149 25.15 5.46 -15.27
C LEU A 149 26.29 6.45 -15.07
N HIS A 150 26.99 6.86 -16.14
CA HIS A 150 28.27 7.57 -16.01
C HIS A 150 28.32 8.95 -16.69
N ASP A 151 27.50 9.21 -17.71
CA ASP A 151 27.68 10.36 -18.62
C ASP A 151 26.47 11.29 -18.74
N GLY A 152 25.47 11.11 -17.86
CA GLY A 152 24.31 11.99 -17.74
C GLY A 152 23.29 11.85 -18.87
N PHE A 153 23.27 10.70 -19.56
CA PHE A 153 22.22 10.38 -20.53
C PHE A 153 20.92 9.97 -19.83
N LEU A 154 19.80 10.44 -20.35
CA LEU A 154 18.47 10.03 -19.93
C LEU A 154 18.02 8.79 -20.72
N SER A 155 17.40 7.84 -20.04
CA SER A 155 16.87 6.62 -20.66
C SER A 155 15.67 6.07 -19.90
N ARG A 156 14.96 5.11 -20.51
CA ARG A 156 13.93 4.31 -19.83
C ARG A 156 14.53 3.00 -19.35
N GLN A 157 14.97 2.96 -18.09
CA GLN A 157 15.72 1.83 -17.53
C GLN A 157 14.97 0.49 -17.58
N GLY A 158 13.66 0.48 -17.35
CA GLY A 158 12.85 -0.74 -17.47
C GLY A 158 12.89 -1.32 -18.89
N LEU A 159 12.84 -0.46 -19.91
CA LEU A 159 12.95 -0.87 -21.32
C LEU A 159 14.36 -1.39 -21.64
N LEU A 160 15.42 -0.67 -21.24
CA LEU A 160 16.81 -1.13 -21.44
C LEU A 160 17.04 -2.49 -20.78
N SER A 161 16.57 -2.64 -19.54
CA SER A 161 16.69 -3.89 -18.77
C SER A 161 15.94 -5.02 -19.46
N ALA A 162 14.73 -4.76 -19.96
CA ALA A 162 13.92 -5.73 -20.71
C ALA A 162 14.62 -6.19 -22.01
N ILE A 163 15.19 -5.26 -22.78
CA ILE A 163 15.96 -5.57 -24.00
C ILE A 163 17.19 -6.42 -23.68
N LEU A 164 17.90 -6.08 -22.58
CA LEU A 164 19.12 -6.77 -22.16
C LEU A 164 18.85 -8.10 -21.43
N TRP A 165 17.63 -8.32 -20.94
CA TRP A 165 17.27 -9.52 -20.20
C TRP A 165 17.58 -10.80 -21.02
N PRO A 166 18.21 -11.83 -20.43
CA PRO A 166 18.51 -13.07 -21.16
C PRO A 166 17.24 -13.87 -21.47
N ARG A 167 16.96 -14.15 -22.75
CA ARG A 167 15.75 -14.90 -23.16
C ARG A 167 15.66 -16.32 -22.60
N ARG A 168 16.81 -16.97 -22.40
CA ARG A 168 16.87 -18.34 -21.84
C ARG A 168 17.01 -18.35 -20.31
N GLY A 169 16.87 -17.19 -19.67
CA GLY A 169 17.27 -16.99 -18.28
C GLY A 169 18.79 -16.85 -18.15
N PHE A 170 19.22 -16.49 -16.96
CA PHE A 170 20.64 -16.41 -16.60
C PHE A 170 21.25 -17.81 -16.60
N ASN A 171 22.46 -17.97 -17.16
CA ASN A 171 23.07 -19.29 -17.33
C ASN A 171 23.66 -19.80 -16.00
N PRO A 172 23.11 -20.86 -15.39
CA PRO A 172 23.58 -21.36 -14.09
C PRO A 172 24.92 -22.10 -14.16
N ASP A 173 25.28 -22.68 -15.31
CA ASP A 173 26.49 -23.52 -15.47
C ASP A 173 27.80 -22.73 -15.27
N ASN A 174 27.73 -21.39 -15.37
CA ASN A 174 28.85 -20.48 -15.22
C ASN A 174 29.01 -19.90 -13.81
N LEU A 175 28.12 -20.24 -12.87
CA LEU A 175 27.97 -19.53 -11.59
C LEU A 175 28.68 -20.20 -10.41
N GLY A 176 29.23 -21.41 -10.61
CA GLY A 176 29.93 -22.15 -9.56
C GLY A 176 28.96 -22.74 -8.54
N ASP A 177 29.40 -22.88 -7.28
CA ASP A 177 28.69 -23.63 -6.25
C ASP A 177 27.65 -22.79 -5.46
N VAL A 178 26.95 -21.87 -6.14
CA VAL A 178 25.99 -20.92 -5.53
C VAL A 178 24.95 -21.65 -4.67
N ASP A 179 24.41 -22.76 -5.18
CA ASP A 179 23.43 -23.57 -4.46
C ASP A 179 23.99 -24.13 -3.14
N ASN A 180 25.25 -24.58 -3.08
CA ASN A 180 25.84 -25.04 -1.82
C ASN A 180 26.19 -23.90 -0.86
N LEU A 181 26.55 -22.73 -1.39
CA LEU A 181 26.95 -21.58 -0.57
C LEU A 181 25.75 -20.83 0.01
N CYS A 182 24.64 -20.76 -0.73
CA CYS A 182 23.46 -19.97 -0.41
C CYS A 182 22.28 -20.77 0.15
N THR A 183 22.40 -22.09 0.27
CA THR A 183 21.33 -22.92 0.84
C THR A 183 21.77 -23.74 2.03
N LYS A 184 20.82 -23.99 2.94
CA LYS A 184 20.98 -24.89 4.07
C LYS A 184 19.94 -26.00 4.00
N ALA A 185 20.39 -27.23 4.14
CA ALA A 185 19.52 -28.40 4.14
C ALA A 185 18.61 -28.42 5.39
N ALA A 186 17.37 -28.87 5.18
CA ALA A 186 16.36 -29.06 6.20
C ALA A 186 15.51 -30.32 5.92
N PRO A 187 14.72 -30.80 6.90
CA PRO A 187 14.01 -32.08 6.77
C PRO A 187 13.05 -32.20 5.58
N ARG A 188 12.57 -31.07 5.03
CA ARG A 188 11.61 -31.03 3.92
C ARG A 188 12.17 -30.41 2.64
N GLY A 189 13.46 -30.08 2.58
CA GLY A 189 14.06 -29.38 1.44
C GLY A 189 15.19 -28.44 1.85
N TYR A 190 15.41 -27.39 1.06
CA TYR A 190 16.46 -26.40 1.31
C TYR A 190 15.85 -25.06 1.73
N PHE A 191 16.54 -24.30 2.57
CA PHE A 191 16.21 -22.91 2.88
C PHE A 191 17.32 -21.98 2.41
N PHE A 192 16.97 -20.74 2.08
CA PHE A 192 17.95 -19.72 1.73
C PHE A 192 18.72 -19.27 2.97
N ASP A 193 20.05 -19.40 2.92
CA ASP A 193 20.95 -19.03 4.01
C ASP A 193 21.97 -18.00 3.52
N LEU A 194 21.77 -16.76 3.94
CA LEU A 194 22.62 -15.65 3.56
C LEU A 194 23.82 -15.56 4.50
N ASN A 195 24.98 -15.99 4.01
CA ASN A 195 26.28 -15.84 4.66
C ASN A 195 27.23 -15.03 3.74
N ASP A 196 28.40 -14.64 4.26
CA ASP A 196 29.36 -13.82 3.50
C ASP A 196 29.85 -14.49 2.21
N ALA A 197 29.99 -15.81 2.21
CA ALA A 197 30.39 -16.57 1.02
C ALA A 197 29.28 -16.55 -0.05
N CYS A 198 28.02 -16.68 0.37
CA CYS A 198 26.86 -16.53 -0.51
C CYS A 198 26.78 -15.11 -1.09
N LYS A 199 26.93 -14.07 -0.26
CA LYS A 199 26.95 -12.66 -0.72
C LYS A 199 27.99 -12.45 -1.81
N LEU A 200 29.24 -12.87 -1.55
CA LEU A 200 30.33 -12.76 -2.51
C LEU A 200 30.05 -13.51 -3.82
N ALA A 201 29.44 -14.70 -3.75
CA ALA A 201 29.09 -15.48 -4.94
C ALA A 201 28.01 -14.77 -5.78
N LEU A 202 26.98 -14.22 -5.13
CA LEU A 202 25.90 -13.49 -5.79
C LEU A 202 26.36 -12.13 -6.33
N ASP A 203 27.25 -11.42 -5.64
CA ASP A 203 27.85 -10.18 -6.13
C ASP A 203 28.67 -10.43 -7.41
N ARG A 204 29.43 -11.53 -7.46
CA ARG A 204 30.15 -11.96 -8.68
C ARG A 204 29.20 -12.32 -9.81
N PHE A 205 28.06 -12.95 -9.50
CA PHE A 205 27.01 -13.21 -10.49
C PHE A 205 26.48 -11.89 -11.06
N TYR A 206 26.14 -10.93 -10.19
CA TYR A 206 25.67 -9.62 -10.64
C TYR A 206 26.70 -8.91 -11.52
N GLN A 207 27.97 -8.85 -11.11
CA GLN A 207 29.05 -8.23 -11.89
C GLN A 207 29.25 -8.85 -13.27
N ARG A 208 29.05 -10.17 -13.39
CA ARG A 208 29.33 -10.89 -14.63
C ARG A 208 28.14 -10.91 -15.60
N GLU A 209 26.95 -11.15 -15.08
CA GLU A 209 25.75 -11.42 -15.89
C GLU A 209 24.61 -10.41 -15.62
N GLY A 210 24.66 -9.70 -14.49
CA GLY A 210 23.61 -8.78 -14.02
C GLY A 210 23.79 -7.32 -14.41
N GLU A 211 25.02 -6.84 -14.62
CA GLU A 211 25.30 -5.47 -15.09
C GLU A 211 24.65 -5.22 -16.45
N GLY A 212 23.69 -4.28 -16.51
CA GLY A 212 22.81 -4.10 -17.66
C GLY A 212 21.38 -4.57 -17.35
N PRO A 213 21.08 -5.88 -17.47
CA PRO A 213 19.72 -6.39 -17.32
C PRO A 213 19.13 -6.23 -15.90
N LEU A 214 19.96 -6.14 -14.86
CA LEU A 214 19.53 -5.98 -13.46
C LEU A 214 19.84 -4.60 -12.88
N THR A 215 20.29 -3.65 -13.70
CA THR A 215 20.67 -2.30 -13.25
C THR A 215 19.52 -1.57 -12.56
N PHE A 216 18.28 -1.67 -13.08
CA PHE A 216 17.11 -1.06 -12.45
C PHE A 216 16.88 -1.59 -11.02
N LEU A 217 17.07 -2.90 -10.81
CA LEU A 217 16.88 -3.55 -9.53
C LEU A 217 17.98 -3.13 -8.57
N HIS A 218 19.23 -3.12 -9.03
CA HIS A 218 20.36 -2.64 -8.24
C HIS A 218 20.15 -1.20 -7.78
N GLN A 219 19.78 -0.28 -8.67
CA GLN A 219 19.49 1.11 -8.29
C GLN A 219 18.35 1.20 -7.28
N LEU A 220 17.26 0.45 -7.47
CA LEU A 220 16.13 0.43 -6.54
C LEU A 220 16.55 0.03 -5.11
N PHE A 221 17.48 -0.91 -4.97
CA PHE A 221 17.99 -1.36 -3.68
C PHE A 221 19.10 -0.47 -3.11
N PHE A 222 19.96 0.12 -3.94
CA PHE A 222 21.20 0.77 -3.49
C PHE A 222 21.26 2.29 -3.66
N ASP A 223 20.23 2.92 -4.23
CA ASP A 223 20.09 4.38 -4.23
C ASP A 223 20.10 4.90 -2.77
N PRO A 224 21.09 5.72 -2.36
CA PRO A 224 21.21 6.23 -0.99
C PRO A 224 19.99 7.01 -0.53
N ASP A 225 19.36 7.74 -1.44
CA ASP A 225 18.14 8.53 -1.20
C ASP A 225 16.86 7.73 -1.56
N GLY A 226 17.04 6.47 -1.96
CA GLY A 226 16.00 5.57 -2.40
C GLY A 226 15.10 5.07 -1.26
N ALA A 227 13.88 4.69 -1.64
CA ALA A 227 12.87 4.20 -0.70
C ALA A 227 13.31 2.95 0.08
N TYR A 228 14.10 2.06 -0.53
CA TYR A 228 14.62 0.87 0.16
C TYR A 228 15.63 1.23 1.25
N GLN A 229 16.59 2.11 0.98
CA GLN A 229 17.56 2.53 2.00
C GLN A 229 16.88 3.30 3.12
N LYS A 230 15.91 4.16 2.81
CA LYS A 230 15.07 4.81 3.81
C LYS A 230 14.32 3.79 4.67
N TYR A 231 13.66 2.80 4.05
CA TYR A 231 13.01 1.70 4.77
C TYR A 231 13.98 0.98 5.68
N ARG A 232 15.15 0.58 5.17
CA ARG A 232 16.17 -0.18 5.91
C ARG A 232 16.63 0.57 7.16
N THR A 233 16.95 1.85 7.02
CA THR A 233 17.38 2.69 8.15
C THR A 233 16.27 2.82 9.18
N LEU A 234 15.07 3.27 8.77
CA LEU A 234 13.94 3.47 9.66
C LEU A 234 13.51 2.17 10.37
N TRP A 235 13.51 1.06 9.64
CA TRP A 235 13.14 -0.24 10.18
C TRP A 235 14.15 -0.73 11.23
N ASN A 236 15.45 -0.66 10.93
CA ASN A 236 16.48 -1.06 11.88
C ASN A 236 16.50 -0.15 13.11
N ASP A 237 16.31 1.16 12.91
CA ASP A 237 16.15 2.12 14.00
C ASP A 237 14.91 1.87 14.86
N ALA A 238 13.82 1.40 14.25
CA ALA A 238 12.63 0.98 14.97
C ALA A 238 12.90 -0.28 15.79
N LEU A 239 13.58 -1.27 15.22
CA LEU A 239 13.96 -2.52 15.90
C LEU A 239 14.86 -2.27 17.12
N HIS A 240 15.86 -1.39 16.98
CA HIS A 240 16.74 -1.03 18.10
C HIS A 240 16.00 -0.29 19.22
N ALA A 241 14.90 0.40 18.91
CA ALA A 241 14.04 1.03 19.90
C ALA A 241 13.04 0.05 20.57
N MET A 242 12.97 -1.21 20.13
CA MET A 242 12.06 -2.20 20.71
C MET A 242 12.65 -2.81 22.00
N PRO A 243 11.80 -3.25 22.95
CA PRO A 243 12.25 -3.99 24.13
C PRO A 243 13.05 -5.25 23.74
N ALA A 244 14.06 -5.61 24.54
CA ALA A 244 15.08 -6.63 24.24
C ALA A 244 14.58 -8.03 23.80
N GLY A 245 13.30 -8.35 23.99
CA GLY A 245 12.67 -9.57 23.48
C GLY A 245 12.43 -9.59 21.96
N ALA A 246 12.41 -8.45 21.28
CA ALA A 246 12.21 -8.35 19.83
C ALA A 246 13.52 -8.56 19.02
N LEU A 247 14.68 -8.27 19.63
CA LEU A 247 16.01 -8.34 19.01
C LEU A 247 16.56 -9.77 18.86
N ALA A 248 15.89 -10.78 19.43
CA ALA A 248 16.34 -12.17 19.36
C ALA A 248 16.03 -12.85 18.01
N GLU A 249 15.17 -12.26 17.17
CA GLU A 249 14.80 -12.81 15.86
C GLU A 249 15.55 -12.07 14.74
N ARG A 250 15.92 -12.80 13.65
CA ARG A 250 16.52 -12.24 12.42
C ARG A 250 15.55 -11.28 11.72
N GLY A 251 15.33 -10.12 12.33
CA GLY A 251 14.36 -9.10 11.95
C GLY A 251 14.98 -7.90 11.25
N GLU A 252 16.31 -7.76 11.25
CA GLU A 252 16.98 -6.63 10.61
C GLU A 252 16.78 -6.63 9.08
N ALA A 253 16.75 -5.43 8.52
CA ALA A 253 16.89 -5.19 7.09
C ALA A 253 18.38 -5.16 6.73
N ASP A 254 18.91 -6.34 6.40
CA ASP A 254 20.33 -6.62 6.13
C ASP A 254 20.66 -6.74 4.63
N GLY A 255 19.70 -6.45 3.75
CA GLY A 255 19.83 -6.62 2.31
C GLY A 255 19.44 -8.00 1.79
N ARG A 256 18.90 -8.90 2.63
CA ARG A 256 18.50 -10.25 2.23
C ARG A 256 17.57 -10.29 1.02
N GLU A 257 16.71 -9.29 0.82
CA GLU A 257 15.84 -9.20 -0.36
C GLU A 257 16.61 -9.14 -1.68
N TRP A 258 17.65 -8.30 -1.73
CA TRP A 258 18.50 -8.15 -2.92
C TRP A 258 19.15 -9.49 -3.27
N TYR A 259 19.78 -10.11 -2.28
CA TYR A 259 20.48 -11.38 -2.46
C TYR A 259 19.52 -12.54 -2.76
N LEU A 260 18.32 -12.54 -2.18
CA LEU A 260 17.29 -13.51 -2.51
C LEU A 260 16.81 -13.33 -3.96
N GLY A 261 16.72 -12.09 -4.44
CA GLY A 261 16.48 -11.77 -5.85
C GLY A 261 17.54 -12.33 -6.78
N LEU A 262 18.81 -12.07 -6.49
CA LEU A 262 19.93 -12.63 -7.26
C LEU A 262 19.93 -14.16 -7.23
N TYR A 263 19.73 -14.77 -6.06
CA TYR A 263 19.67 -16.23 -5.93
C TYR A 263 18.50 -16.83 -6.71
N THR A 264 17.34 -16.17 -6.75
CA THR A 264 16.19 -16.63 -7.54
C THR A 264 16.50 -16.68 -9.04
N LEU A 265 17.41 -15.82 -9.51
CA LEU A 265 17.85 -15.78 -10.91
C LEU A 265 19.02 -16.73 -11.20
N ALA A 266 19.88 -16.98 -10.21
CA ALA A 266 21.13 -17.72 -10.38
C ALA A 266 21.07 -19.19 -9.91
N GLY A 267 20.31 -19.46 -8.85
CA GLY A 267 20.24 -20.76 -8.19
C GLY A 267 19.37 -21.76 -8.95
N THR A 268 19.68 -23.04 -8.81
CA THR A 268 18.90 -24.13 -9.43
C THR A 268 18.12 -24.94 -8.40
N ARG A 269 18.45 -24.82 -7.11
CA ARG A 269 17.74 -25.49 -6.03
C ARG A 269 16.44 -24.77 -5.67
N ASN A 270 15.37 -25.54 -5.67
CA ASN A 270 14.11 -25.15 -5.03
C ASN A 270 14.32 -24.96 -3.53
N VAL A 271 14.10 -23.74 -3.04
CA VAL A 271 14.11 -23.39 -1.62
C VAL A 271 12.67 -23.20 -1.10
N LEU A 272 12.41 -23.70 0.10
CA LEU A 272 11.09 -23.74 0.73
C LEU A 272 10.51 -22.35 1.04
N ASP A 273 11.37 -21.34 1.15
CA ASP A 273 10.97 -19.95 1.41
C ASP A 273 10.56 -19.19 0.13
N LEU A 274 10.75 -19.77 -1.06
CA LEU A 274 10.35 -19.17 -2.33
C LEU A 274 9.04 -19.80 -2.83
N PRO A 275 8.05 -19.00 -3.27
CA PRO A 275 6.97 -19.53 -4.07
C PRO A 275 7.53 -20.06 -5.40
N GLN A 276 7.09 -21.24 -5.84
CA GLN A 276 7.66 -21.93 -7.01
C GLN A 276 7.49 -21.17 -8.34
N SER A 277 6.51 -20.27 -8.43
CA SER A 277 6.44 -19.16 -9.40
C SER A 277 5.18 -18.31 -9.13
N TYR A 278 5.14 -17.10 -9.69
CA TYR A 278 3.91 -16.28 -9.78
C TYR A 278 2.76 -17.04 -10.46
N TYR A 279 3.06 -17.86 -11.48
CA TYR A 279 2.06 -18.66 -12.20
C TYR A 279 1.67 -19.96 -11.48
N ALA A 280 2.51 -20.51 -10.61
CA ALA A 280 2.14 -21.63 -9.73
C ALA A 280 1.17 -21.18 -8.62
N LEU A 281 1.26 -19.92 -8.19
CA LEU A 281 0.25 -19.27 -7.35
C LEU A 281 -1.05 -19.02 -8.13
N LEU A 282 -0.98 -18.49 -9.36
CA LEU A 282 -2.17 -18.26 -10.20
C LEU A 282 -2.91 -19.53 -10.64
N ASN A 283 -2.20 -20.65 -10.83
CA ASN A 283 -2.76 -21.88 -11.42
C ASN A 283 -3.05 -22.98 -10.39
N HIS A 284 -3.00 -22.70 -9.09
CA HIS A 284 -3.29 -23.71 -8.07
C HIS A 284 -4.82 -23.84 -7.88
N PRO A 285 -5.45 -24.96 -8.28
CA PRO A 285 -6.91 -25.11 -8.25
C PRO A 285 -7.53 -25.19 -6.84
N GLU A 286 -6.69 -25.27 -5.81
CA GLU A 286 -7.07 -25.27 -4.39
C GLU A 286 -6.60 -24.01 -3.65
N ASP A 287 -6.01 -23.02 -4.34
CA ASP A 287 -5.61 -21.77 -3.70
C ASP A 287 -6.75 -20.73 -3.81
N PRO A 288 -7.38 -20.34 -2.69
CA PRO A 288 -8.48 -19.36 -2.67
C PRO A 288 -8.06 -17.94 -3.10
N THR A 289 -6.82 -17.73 -3.56
CA THR A 289 -6.32 -16.49 -4.18
C THR A 289 -6.81 -16.27 -5.62
N THR A 290 -7.48 -17.25 -6.23
CA THR A 290 -8.03 -17.15 -7.60
C THR A 290 -9.49 -16.67 -7.68
N LEU A 291 -10.13 -16.40 -6.55
CA LEU A 291 -11.48 -15.82 -6.52
C LEU A 291 -11.42 -14.30 -6.30
N LEU A 292 -11.35 -13.59 -7.44
CA LEU A 292 -11.93 -12.27 -7.71
C LEU A 292 -11.30 -10.98 -7.18
N TYR A 293 -10.12 -11.02 -6.54
CA TYR A 293 -9.28 -9.82 -6.37
C TYR A 293 -7.79 -10.24 -6.39
N ASP A 294 -6.92 -9.44 -7.01
CA ASP A 294 -5.50 -9.74 -7.27
C ASP A 294 -4.77 -10.40 -6.08
N ILE A 295 -3.77 -11.26 -6.36
CA ILE A 295 -2.88 -11.95 -5.41
C ILE A 295 -2.31 -11.03 -4.32
N ASP A 296 -2.25 -9.72 -4.59
CA ASP A 296 -1.92 -8.65 -3.64
C ASP A 296 -2.84 -8.64 -2.40
N ASN A 297 -4.12 -9.02 -2.51
CA ASN A 297 -5.08 -8.91 -1.41
C ASN A 297 -4.81 -9.84 -0.23
N ARG A 298 -4.33 -11.07 -0.46
CA ARG A 298 -3.96 -11.95 0.67
C ARG A 298 -2.73 -11.42 1.39
N TYR A 299 -1.73 -11.01 0.62
CA TYR A 299 -0.49 -10.45 1.16
C TYR A 299 -0.74 -9.14 1.91
N GLU A 300 -1.62 -8.28 1.40
CA GLU A 300 -2.10 -7.06 2.07
C GLU A 300 -2.84 -7.38 3.38
N MET A 301 -3.72 -8.40 3.38
CA MET A 301 -4.43 -8.80 4.59
C MET A 301 -3.50 -9.45 5.63
N GLU A 302 -2.51 -10.25 5.19
CA GLU A 302 -1.47 -10.78 6.08
C GLU A 302 -0.54 -9.68 6.58
N GLN A 303 -0.21 -8.70 5.75
CA GLN A 303 0.51 -7.49 6.15
C GLN A 303 -0.26 -6.73 7.22
N LEU A 304 -1.54 -6.46 6.99
CA LEU A 304 -2.42 -5.78 7.95
C LEU A 304 -2.47 -6.52 9.28
N LYS A 305 -2.55 -7.85 9.25
CA LYS A 305 -2.47 -8.67 10.48
C LYS A 305 -1.11 -8.57 11.17
N TYR A 306 0.00 -8.73 10.46
CA TYR A 306 1.31 -8.76 11.10
C TYR A 306 1.70 -7.37 11.62
N VAL A 307 1.32 -6.32 10.89
CA VAL A 307 1.48 -4.92 11.31
C VAL A 307 0.60 -4.62 12.53
N SER A 308 -0.68 -5.01 12.53
CA SER A 308 -1.56 -4.78 13.70
C SER A 308 -1.04 -5.43 14.98
N VAL A 309 -0.54 -6.67 14.89
CA VAL A 309 0.09 -7.35 16.02
C VAL A 309 1.39 -6.64 16.42
N LEU A 310 2.22 -6.25 15.45
CA LEU A 310 3.46 -5.51 15.72
C LEU A 310 3.20 -4.20 16.46
N LEU A 311 2.29 -3.37 15.95
CA LEU A 311 1.97 -2.06 16.53
C LEU A 311 1.44 -2.21 17.96
N ARG A 312 0.65 -3.24 18.25
CA ARG A 312 0.19 -3.54 19.63
C ARG A 312 1.36 -3.85 20.56
N ARG A 313 2.34 -4.63 20.10
CA ARG A 313 3.56 -4.91 20.89
C ARG A 313 4.42 -3.66 21.11
N MET A 314 4.25 -2.65 20.26
CA MET A 314 4.98 -1.38 20.28
C MET A 314 4.31 -0.26 21.08
N GLN A 315 3.09 -0.47 21.62
CA GLN A 315 2.33 0.57 22.33
C GLN A 315 3.06 1.22 23.52
N GLY A 316 4.14 0.62 24.02
CA GLY A 316 5.01 1.21 25.06
C GLY A 316 6.10 2.17 24.56
N SER A 317 6.25 2.39 23.24
CA SER A 317 7.30 3.25 22.66
C SER A 317 6.75 4.10 21.51
N TYR A 318 6.40 5.35 21.80
CA TYR A 318 5.89 6.31 20.80
C TYR A 318 6.86 6.50 19.62
N GLN A 319 8.15 6.70 19.94
CA GLN A 319 9.20 6.85 18.92
C GLN A 319 9.36 5.58 18.07
N GLY A 320 9.25 4.39 18.69
CA GLY A 320 9.30 3.12 17.98
C GLY A 320 8.10 2.95 17.03
N LEU A 321 6.91 3.31 17.48
CA LEU A 321 5.69 3.26 16.67
C LEU A 321 5.78 4.17 15.44
N GLN A 322 6.18 5.43 15.64
CA GLN A 322 6.36 6.39 14.55
C GLN A 322 7.39 5.91 13.51
N ARG A 323 8.50 5.33 13.95
CA ARG A 323 9.53 4.79 13.05
C ARG A 323 9.03 3.56 12.27
N VAL A 324 8.24 2.68 12.90
CA VAL A 324 7.61 1.55 12.20
C VAL A 324 6.67 2.08 11.11
N GLU A 325 5.81 3.05 11.41
CA GLU A 325 4.89 3.62 10.41
C GLU A 325 5.64 4.27 9.24
N GLN A 326 6.68 5.06 9.52
CA GLN A 326 7.51 5.66 8.47
C GLN A 326 8.25 4.60 7.64
N ALA A 327 8.73 3.52 8.28
CA ALA A 327 9.33 2.40 7.57
C ALA A 327 8.31 1.72 6.65
N LEU A 328 7.10 1.41 7.14
CA LEU A 328 6.04 0.80 6.33
C LEU A 328 5.64 1.68 5.14
N ASN A 329 5.64 3.01 5.29
CA ASN A 329 5.42 3.93 4.17
C ASN A 329 6.56 3.87 3.15
N ALA A 330 7.81 3.84 3.59
CA ALA A 330 8.96 3.68 2.71
C ALA A 330 8.96 2.31 2.00
N TRP A 331 8.49 1.26 2.68
CA TRP A 331 8.25 -0.06 2.09
C TRP A 331 7.22 0.00 0.96
N SER A 332 6.05 0.62 1.19
CA SER A 332 5.02 0.79 0.16
C SER A 332 5.54 1.54 -1.07
N GLU A 333 6.27 2.63 -0.87
CA GLU A 333 6.89 3.40 -1.96
C GLU A 333 7.92 2.56 -2.74
N PHE A 334 8.73 1.76 -2.04
CA PHE A 334 9.65 0.83 -2.68
C PHE A 334 8.90 -0.20 -3.55
N TYR A 335 7.79 -0.79 -3.09
CA TYR A 335 7.00 -1.72 -3.92
C TYR A 335 6.35 -1.09 -5.11
N ARG A 336 5.84 0.14 -4.94
CA ARG A 336 5.26 0.91 -6.03
C ARG A 336 6.30 1.13 -7.13
N ARG A 337 7.51 1.56 -6.76
CA ARG A 337 8.65 1.72 -7.68
C ARG A 337 9.10 0.40 -8.29
N LEU A 338 9.21 -0.67 -7.50
CA LEU A 338 9.54 -2.00 -8.00
C LEU A 338 8.56 -2.41 -9.10
N SER A 339 7.26 -2.31 -8.83
CA SER A 339 6.20 -2.68 -9.78
C SER A 339 6.21 -1.83 -11.04
N TYR A 340 6.53 -0.53 -10.91
CA TYR A 340 6.58 0.40 -12.04
C TYR A 340 7.81 0.21 -12.94
N LEU A 341 8.98 -0.09 -12.36
CA LEU A 341 10.24 -0.19 -13.09
C LEU A 341 10.53 -1.58 -13.64
N GLN A 342 9.82 -2.59 -13.16
CA GLN A 342 10.06 -3.98 -13.52
C GLN A 342 9.74 -4.25 -15.00
N PRO A 343 10.66 -4.86 -15.75
CA PRO A 343 10.40 -5.36 -17.09
C PRO A 343 9.16 -6.26 -17.14
N TYR A 344 8.36 -6.14 -18.20
CA TYR A 344 7.21 -7.02 -18.46
C TYR A 344 7.64 -8.39 -19.00
N THR A 345 8.56 -9.06 -18.31
CA THR A 345 8.99 -10.43 -18.60
C THR A 345 8.59 -11.34 -17.44
N LEU A 346 8.20 -12.59 -17.74
CA LEU A 346 7.72 -13.54 -16.72
C LEU A 346 8.71 -13.71 -15.56
N GLN A 347 10.01 -13.76 -15.87
CA GLN A 347 11.09 -13.93 -14.89
C GLN A 347 11.28 -12.68 -14.04
N ALA A 348 11.23 -11.49 -14.65
CA ALA A 348 11.30 -10.25 -13.89
C ALA A 348 10.10 -10.15 -12.96
N LEU A 349 8.87 -10.26 -13.48
CA LEU A 349 7.62 -10.16 -12.70
C LEU A 349 7.56 -11.13 -11.51
N ALA A 350 8.17 -12.32 -11.63
CA ALA A 350 8.24 -13.29 -10.54
C ALA A 350 9.06 -12.82 -9.32
N LEU A 351 9.94 -11.82 -9.47
CA LEU A 351 10.72 -11.28 -8.35
C LEU A 351 9.85 -10.49 -7.36
N ARG A 352 8.80 -9.80 -7.83
CA ARG A 352 7.95 -8.95 -6.98
C ARG A 352 7.35 -9.70 -5.77
N PRO A 353 6.61 -10.81 -5.95
CA PRO A 353 6.03 -11.52 -4.81
C PRO A 353 7.09 -12.14 -3.89
N MET A 354 8.28 -12.48 -4.41
CA MET A 354 9.39 -13.00 -3.62
C MET A 354 9.96 -11.94 -2.68
N VAL A 355 10.26 -10.75 -3.20
CA VAL A 355 10.74 -9.63 -2.38
C VAL A 355 9.67 -9.30 -1.34
N TYR A 356 8.39 -9.28 -1.75
CA TYR A 356 7.28 -8.88 -0.87
C TYR A 356 7.18 -9.82 0.32
N ARG A 357 7.22 -11.11 0.01
CA ARG A 357 7.18 -12.16 1.03
C ARG A 357 8.35 -12.05 2.00
N GLU A 358 9.60 -11.84 1.57
CA GLU A 358 10.72 -11.75 2.53
C GLU A 358 10.54 -10.54 3.47
N MET A 359 10.13 -9.38 2.94
CA MET A 359 9.85 -8.19 3.76
C MET A 359 8.67 -8.42 4.72
N LEU A 360 7.60 -9.07 4.26
CA LEU A 360 6.47 -9.46 5.09
C LEU A 360 6.87 -10.45 6.20
N MET A 361 7.68 -11.45 5.85
CA MET A 361 8.16 -12.47 6.81
C MET A 361 9.06 -11.86 7.88
N ARG A 362 9.79 -10.78 7.57
CA ARG A 362 10.50 -9.98 8.57
C ARG A 362 9.54 -9.41 9.60
N ILE A 363 8.46 -8.75 9.16
CA ILE A 363 7.43 -8.20 10.04
C ILE A 363 6.78 -9.32 10.85
N TRP A 364 6.45 -10.45 10.21
CA TRP A 364 5.88 -11.61 10.88
C TRP A 364 6.75 -12.14 12.02
N ARG A 365 8.06 -12.28 11.80
CA ARG A 365 9.03 -12.70 12.84
C ARG A 365 9.03 -11.72 14.00
N VAL A 366 9.15 -10.42 13.71
CA VAL A 366 9.18 -9.36 14.74
C VAL A 366 7.84 -9.22 15.47
N ALA A 367 6.72 -9.49 14.79
CA ALA A 367 5.39 -9.55 15.39
C ALA A 367 5.19 -10.79 16.29
N GLY A 368 6.17 -11.71 16.39
CA GLY A 368 6.08 -12.89 17.23
C GLY A 368 5.39 -14.08 16.56
N ARG A 369 5.45 -14.13 15.22
CA ARG A 369 4.92 -15.21 14.39
C ARG A 369 3.44 -15.47 14.59
N PRO A 370 2.57 -14.44 14.50
CA PRO A 370 1.13 -14.63 14.60
C PRO A 370 0.66 -15.64 13.54
N ARG A 371 -0.43 -16.37 13.84
CA ARG A 371 -1.01 -17.31 12.88
C ARG A 371 -1.44 -16.55 11.62
N GLY A 372 -1.29 -17.16 10.44
CA GLY A 372 -1.82 -16.59 9.20
C GLY A 372 -3.35 -16.38 9.27
N ILE A 373 -3.86 -15.52 8.39
CA ILE A 373 -5.30 -15.31 8.24
C ILE A 373 -5.98 -16.53 7.59
N VAL A 374 -7.26 -16.74 7.90
CA VAL A 374 -8.11 -17.72 7.21
C VAL A 374 -9.16 -16.94 6.44
N LEU A 375 -8.96 -16.78 5.13
CA LEU A 375 -9.91 -16.11 4.25
C LEU A 375 -10.91 -17.12 3.70
N SER A 376 -12.20 -16.77 3.75
CA SER A 376 -13.26 -17.55 3.11
C SER A 376 -14.08 -16.65 2.18
N PRO A 377 -14.30 -17.05 0.91
CA PRO A 377 -15.11 -16.28 -0.05
C PRO A 377 -16.54 -15.98 0.42
N GLU A 378 -17.05 -16.77 1.37
CA GLU A 378 -18.38 -16.60 1.96
C GLU A 378 -18.44 -15.47 3.00
N HIS A 379 -17.28 -14.99 3.48
CA HIS A 379 -17.17 -13.90 4.46
C HIS A 379 -16.92 -12.55 3.82
N VAL A 380 -16.63 -12.51 2.51
CA VAL A 380 -16.35 -11.29 1.77
C VAL A 380 -17.54 -10.34 1.90
N PHE A 381 -17.25 -9.09 2.27
CA PHE A 381 -18.25 -8.03 2.28
C PHE A 381 -18.83 -7.84 0.87
N ARG A 382 -20.15 -7.82 0.76
CA ARG A 382 -20.87 -7.62 -0.51
C ARG A 382 -21.98 -6.62 -0.25
N GLN A 383 -22.27 -5.78 -1.22
CA GLN A 383 -23.37 -4.82 -1.20
C GLN A 383 -24.46 -5.25 -2.17
N GLY A 384 -25.73 -5.06 -1.81
CA GLY A 384 -26.87 -5.29 -2.69
C GLY A 384 -26.95 -4.23 -3.80
N SER A 385 -27.60 -4.57 -4.91
CA SER A 385 -27.75 -3.64 -6.05
C SER A 385 -29.06 -3.89 -6.80
N GLY A 386 -29.62 -2.84 -7.42
CA GLY A 386 -30.81 -2.94 -8.25
C GLY A 386 -32.06 -3.40 -7.48
N GLY A 387 -32.22 -2.93 -6.24
CA GLY A 387 -33.36 -3.28 -5.38
C GLY A 387 -33.31 -4.71 -4.82
N ARG A 388 -32.15 -5.37 -4.89
CA ARG A 388 -31.94 -6.72 -4.37
C ARG A 388 -30.91 -6.70 -3.25
N THR A 389 -31.33 -7.18 -2.09
CA THR A 389 -30.49 -7.36 -0.90
C THR A 389 -29.45 -8.46 -1.13
N VAL A 390 -28.36 -8.45 -0.37
CA VAL A 390 -27.30 -9.46 -0.46
C VAL A 390 -27.80 -10.81 0.02
N THR A 391 -28.53 -10.81 1.13
CA THR A 391 -29.08 -12.02 1.75
C THR A 391 -30.58 -12.14 1.51
N LYS A 392 -31.16 -13.24 2.00
CA LYS A 392 -32.62 -13.44 2.03
C LYS A 392 -33.20 -13.16 3.42
N ASP A 393 -32.43 -12.56 4.31
CA ASP A 393 -32.86 -12.24 5.67
C ASP A 393 -33.99 -11.19 5.63
N ALA A 394 -35.04 -11.42 6.42
CA ALA A 394 -36.16 -10.49 6.51
C ALA A 394 -35.76 -9.19 7.20
N LEU A 395 -34.80 -9.24 8.13
CA LEU A 395 -34.30 -8.06 8.82
C LEU A 395 -33.51 -7.14 7.89
N GLU A 396 -32.70 -7.71 6.99
CA GLU A 396 -31.98 -6.95 5.96
C GLU A 396 -32.95 -6.13 5.11
N ARG A 397 -34.01 -6.75 4.58
CA ARG A 397 -35.01 -6.06 3.76
C ARG A 397 -35.77 -4.95 4.49
N LYS A 398 -35.94 -5.06 5.80
CA LYS A 398 -36.62 -4.02 6.61
C LYS A 398 -35.74 -2.82 6.89
N CYS A 399 -34.43 -3.04 6.90
CA CYS A 399 -33.43 -2.04 7.23
C CYS A 399 -32.66 -1.54 6.00
N ALA A 400 -32.89 -2.14 4.82
CA ALA A 400 -32.28 -1.74 3.56
C ALA A 400 -33.15 -0.72 2.82
N TYR A 401 -32.51 0.31 2.30
CA TYR A 401 -33.04 1.23 1.30
C TYR A 401 -32.09 1.24 0.11
N PHE A 402 -32.61 1.44 -1.10
CA PHE A 402 -31.79 1.42 -2.32
C PHE A 402 -31.73 2.80 -2.94
N GLU A 403 -30.53 3.37 -2.99
CA GLU A 403 -30.25 4.72 -3.51
C GLU A 403 -29.03 4.72 -4.46
N GLY A 404 -28.79 5.80 -5.19
CA GLY A 404 -27.64 5.95 -6.08
C GLY A 404 -27.85 5.45 -7.51
N MET A 405 -26.89 5.77 -8.40
CA MET A 405 -27.01 5.52 -9.85
C MET A 405 -27.13 4.04 -10.23
N ARG A 406 -26.64 3.13 -9.37
CA ARG A 406 -26.74 1.68 -9.54
C ARG A 406 -27.81 1.04 -8.65
N GLY A 407 -28.52 1.85 -7.85
CA GLY A 407 -29.46 1.40 -6.84
C GLY A 407 -28.75 0.52 -5.81
N ASP A 408 -27.71 1.07 -5.18
CA ASP A 408 -26.89 0.40 -4.17
C ASP A 408 -27.64 0.34 -2.83
N GLU A 409 -27.33 -0.67 -2.02
CA GLU A 409 -27.99 -0.92 -0.73
C GLU A 409 -27.42 -0.03 0.39
N PHE A 410 -28.29 0.72 1.08
CA PHE A 410 -27.98 1.62 2.20
C PHE A 410 -28.81 1.28 3.44
N PHE A 411 -28.34 1.74 4.60
CA PHE A 411 -29.08 1.57 5.85
C PHE A 411 -30.22 2.58 5.95
N TYR A 412 -31.40 2.11 6.33
CA TYR A 412 -32.57 2.92 6.60
C TYR A 412 -33.13 2.60 7.99
N GLY A 413 -32.74 3.44 8.95
CA GLY A 413 -33.05 3.30 10.37
C GLY A 413 -34.47 3.70 10.75
N SER A 414 -35.49 3.28 10.00
CA SER A 414 -36.90 3.57 10.31
C SER A 414 -37.31 3.00 11.66
N SER A 415 -38.42 3.50 12.23
CA SER A 415 -38.99 2.94 13.47
C SER A 415 -39.28 1.44 13.38
N GLU A 416 -39.65 0.93 12.20
CA GLU A 416 -39.84 -0.52 12.00
C GLU A 416 -38.51 -1.27 12.07
N CYS A 417 -37.47 -0.78 11.38
CA CYS A 417 -36.13 -1.37 11.41
C CYS A 417 -35.56 -1.37 12.84
N VAL A 418 -35.61 -0.23 13.55
CA VAL A 418 -35.11 -0.11 14.93
C VAL A 418 -35.79 -1.11 15.87
N ASN A 419 -37.12 -1.25 15.76
CA ASN A 419 -37.86 -2.23 16.56
C ASN A 419 -37.50 -3.69 16.18
N ALA A 420 -37.30 -3.96 14.90
CA ALA A 420 -36.91 -5.29 14.42
C ALA A 420 -35.50 -5.67 14.89
N ILE A 421 -34.54 -4.73 14.88
CA ILE A 421 -33.18 -4.95 15.42
C ILE A 421 -33.26 -5.22 16.93
N SER A 422 -34.03 -4.43 17.68
CA SER A 422 -34.21 -4.65 19.12
C SER A 422 -34.77 -6.06 19.42
N ALA A 423 -35.78 -6.50 18.66
CA ALA A 423 -36.32 -7.85 18.77
C ALA A 423 -35.27 -8.93 18.44
N GLU A 424 -34.48 -8.73 17.39
CA GLU A 424 -33.39 -9.65 17.00
C GLU A 424 -32.33 -9.75 18.10
N MET A 425 -31.95 -8.64 18.76
CA MET A 425 -31.00 -8.65 19.87
C MET A 425 -31.49 -9.51 21.04
N HIS A 426 -32.78 -9.44 21.36
CA HIS A 426 -33.39 -10.30 22.38
C HIS A 426 -33.35 -11.78 21.96
N LEU A 427 -33.69 -12.08 20.71
CA LEU A 427 -33.68 -13.45 20.18
C LEU A 427 -32.29 -14.08 20.16
N LEU A 428 -31.27 -13.29 19.81
CA LEU A 428 -29.87 -13.71 19.79
C LEU A 428 -29.21 -13.73 21.18
N GLY A 429 -29.94 -13.35 22.23
CA GLY A 429 -29.40 -13.29 23.59
C GLY A 429 -28.31 -12.22 23.78
N LEU A 430 -28.31 -11.18 22.95
CA LEU A 430 -27.33 -10.09 22.99
C LEU A 430 -27.67 -9.06 24.07
N VAL A 431 -28.89 -9.04 24.60
CA VAL A 431 -29.25 -8.17 25.72
C VAL A 431 -28.66 -8.72 27.03
N SER A 432 -27.54 -8.16 27.47
CA SER A 432 -26.87 -8.46 28.74
C SER A 432 -27.21 -7.44 29.84
N GLU A 433 -26.66 -7.63 31.04
CA GLU A 433 -26.83 -6.68 32.16
C GLU A 433 -26.23 -5.31 31.91
N HIS A 434 -25.25 -5.20 31.00
CA HIS A 434 -24.61 -3.95 30.63
C HIS A 434 -25.35 -3.18 29.52
N TYR A 435 -26.24 -3.85 28.77
CA TYR A 435 -26.98 -3.22 27.67
C TYR A 435 -27.82 -1.99 28.08
N PRO A 436 -28.51 -1.96 29.24
CA PRO A 436 -29.21 -0.77 29.70
C PRO A 436 -28.30 0.46 29.84
N ALA A 437 -27.05 0.28 30.30
CA ALA A 437 -26.11 1.39 30.43
C ALA A 437 -25.72 1.98 29.07
N VAL A 438 -25.51 1.13 28.05
CA VAL A 438 -25.27 1.57 26.66
C VAL A 438 -26.43 2.41 26.15
N ARG A 439 -27.66 1.91 26.32
CA ARG A 439 -28.87 2.59 25.87
C ARG A 439 -29.07 3.94 26.56
N ASP A 440 -28.87 3.98 27.88
CA ASP A 440 -29.11 5.18 28.66
C ASP A 440 -28.05 6.27 28.35
N ALA A 441 -26.78 5.87 28.14
CA ALA A 441 -25.73 6.78 27.69
C ALA A 441 -25.96 7.30 26.27
N TRP A 442 -26.40 6.43 25.35
CA TRP A 442 -26.81 6.85 23.99
C TRP A 442 -27.97 7.84 24.03
N ASP A 443 -29.03 7.54 24.80
CA ASP A 443 -30.21 8.41 24.88
C ASP A 443 -29.86 9.80 25.45
N ASP A 444 -28.87 9.91 26.36
CA ASP A 444 -28.36 11.20 26.85
C ASP A 444 -27.62 11.98 25.75
N PHE A 445 -26.72 11.31 25.02
CA PHE A 445 -26.02 11.90 23.87
C PHE A 445 -27.01 12.34 22.78
N ALA A 446 -27.87 11.43 22.32
CA ALA A 446 -28.79 11.65 21.20
C ALA A 446 -29.76 12.82 21.46
N LYS A 447 -30.29 12.94 22.70
CA LYS A 447 -31.16 14.07 23.08
C LYS A 447 -30.39 15.38 23.10
N ALA A 448 -29.15 15.39 23.60
CA ALA A 448 -28.32 16.58 23.61
C ALA A 448 -27.92 17.00 22.19
N TRP A 449 -27.55 16.05 21.33
CA TRP A 449 -27.21 16.30 19.93
C TRP A 449 -28.41 16.89 19.17
N ARG A 450 -29.59 16.25 19.27
CA ARG A 450 -30.81 16.70 18.58
C ARG A 450 -31.28 18.09 19.03
N ALA A 451 -30.94 18.50 20.25
CA ALA A 451 -31.24 19.83 20.78
C ALA A 451 -30.17 20.89 20.43
N SER A 452 -29.06 20.48 19.81
CA SER A 452 -27.93 21.35 19.49
C SER A 452 -28.06 22.00 18.11
N ILE A 453 -27.15 22.95 17.82
CA ILE A 453 -27.03 23.60 16.52
C ILE A 453 -26.45 22.69 15.43
N TYR A 454 -25.88 21.54 15.81
CA TYR A 454 -25.27 20.58 14.89
C TYR A 454 -26.25 19.52 14.38
N ALA A 455 -27.47 19.50 14.90
CA ALA A 455 -28.50 18.59 14.43
C ALA A 455 -28.93 18.94 12.99
N SER A 456 -29.08 17.92 12.17
CA SER A 456 -29.63 18.02 10.81
C SER A 456 -30.80 17.04 10.63
N ASP A 457 -31.58 17.25 9.57
CA ASP A 457 -32.62 16.32 9.12
C ASP A 457 -32.09 15.34 8.05
N ASP A 458 -30.77 15.31 7.82
CA ASP A 458 -30.11 14.37 6.91
C ASP A 458 -30.00 12.98 7.56
N VAL A 459 -29.96 11.94 6.74
CA VAL A 459 -29.68 10.56 7.16
C VAL A 459 -28.27 10.44 7.77
N SER A 460 -27.34 11.32 7.38
CA SER A 460 -25.97 11.41 7.92
C SER A 460 -25.87 12.12 9.28
N ASP A 461 -26.99 12.52 9.91
CA ASP A 461 -26.99 13.09 11.26
C ASP A 461 -26.49 12.07 12.30
N ALA A 462 -25.86 12.54 13.38
CA ALA A 462 -25.30 11.66 14.43
C ALA A 462 -26.32 10.70 15.04
N VAL A 463 -27.61 11.05 15.08
CA VAL A 463 -28.66 10.14 15.56
C VAL A 463 -29.36 9.38 14.42
N GLY A 464 -29.33 9.92 13.20
CA GLY A 464 -30.07 9.45 12.02
C GLY A 464 -31.55 9.87 12.02
N GLU A 465 -32.37 9.24 11.17
CA GLU A 465 -33.80 9.56 11.01
C GLU A 465 -34.62 9.35 12.31
N ASN A 466 -34.29 8.33 13.10
CA ASN A 466 -34.84 8.07 14.42
C ASN A 466 -33.75 8.31 15.47
N LEU A 467 -34.09 8.80 16.67
CA LEU A 467 -33.13 9.02 17.77
C LEU A 467 -32.25 7.79 18.11
N ARG A 468 -32.64 6.59 17.71
CA ARG A 468 -31.90 5.35 17.92
C ARG A 468 -31.44 4.65 16.64
N SER A 469 -31.49 5.28 15.47
CA SER A 469 -31.07 4.66 14.20
C SER A 469 -29.61 4.20 14.25
N ASN A 470 -28.69 5.10 14.63
CA ASN A 470 -27.26 4.79 14.66
C ASN A 470 -26.87 3.85 15.82
N LEU A 471 -27.57 3.92 16.96
CA LEU A 471 -27.46 2.89 18.00
C LEU A 471 -27.89 1.52 17.46
N ALA A 472 -29.02 1.45 16.76
CA ALA A 472 -29.54 0.19 16.21
C ALA A 472 -28.59 -0.38 15.15
N LEU A 473 -28.04 0.44 14.26
CA LEU A 473 -27.04 0.00 13.28
C LEU A 473 -25.78 -0.53 13.96
N THR A 474 -25.29 0.16 14.99
CA THR A 474 -24.16 -0.28 15.80
C THR A 474 -24.46 -1.62 16.47
N MET A 475 -25.62 -1.75 17.11
CA MET A 475 -26.00 -2.99 17.80
C MET A 475 -26.24 -4.17 16.86
N LEU A 476 -26.72 -3.90 15.65
CA LEU A 476 -26.93 -4.93 14.63
C LEU A 476 -25.63 -5.68 14.33
N THR A 477 -24.48 -4.98 14.29
CA THR A 477 -23.16 -5.56 13.98
C THR A 477 -22.71 -6.64 14.97
N ALA A 478 -23.23 -6.60 16.21
CA ALA A 478 -22.94 -7.64 17.20
C ALA A 478 -23.51 -9.01 16.77
N GLY A 479 -24.62 -9.02 16.02
CA GLY A 479 -25.35 -10.22 15.60
C GLY A 479 -25.26 -10.52 14.10
N ARG A 480 -25.41 -9.50 13.25
CA ARG A 480 -25.58 -9.58 11.80
C ARG A 480 -24.70 -8.55 11.10
N ILE A 481 -24.25 -8.90 9.91
CA ILE A 481 -23.54 -7.97 9.02
C ILE A 481 -24.24 -8.08 7.67
N TYR A 482 -24.70 -6.95 7.17
CA TYR A 482 -25.37 -6.84 5.88
C TYR A 482 -24.53 -6.00 4.92
N GLY A 483 -24.96 -5.91 3.67
CA GLY A 483 -24.23 -5.19 2.63
C GLY A 483 -24.36 -3.67 2.66
N PHE A 484 -24.76 -3.07 3.77
CA PHE A 484 -25.13 -1.67 3.86
C PHE A 484 -24.59 -0.98 5.12
N GLY A 485 -24.70 0.35 5.14
CA GLY A 485 -24.16 1.20 6.21
C GLY A 485 -22.65 1.34 6.10
N ASP A 486 -22.04 2.01 7.06
CA ASP A 486 -20.59 2.29 7.04
C ASP A 486 -19.71 1.06 7.30
N TYR A 487 -20.30 -0.13 7.24
CA TYR A 487 -19.61 -1.42 7.31
C TYR A 487 -18.55 -1.57 6.22
N PHE A 488 -18.74 -0.93 5.06
CA PHE A 488 -17.78 -0.99 3.96
C PHE A 488 -16.41 -0.39 4.33
N LEU A 489 -16.38 0.56 5.28
CA LEU A 489 -15.14 1.16 5.81
C LEU A 489 -14.39 0.21 6.77
N LEU A 490 -15.00 -0.92 7.13
CA LEU A 490 -14.46 -1.97 8.02
C LEU A 490 -14.49 -3.34 7.31
N ARG A 491 -14.45 -3.32 5.98
CA ARG A 491 -14.57 -4.53 5.13
C ARG A 491 -13.43 -5.51 5.38
N GLU A 492 -12.24 -5.04 5.76
CA GLU A 492 -11.09 -5.87 6.06
C GLU A 492 -11.33 -6.66 7.35
N CYS A 493 -11.84 -6.04 8.42
CA CYS A 493 -12.31 -6.75 9.62
C CYS A 493 -13.41 -7.77 9.30
N ILE A 494 -14.44 -7.38 8.54
CA ILE A 494 -15.57 -8.24 8.21
C ILE A 494 -15.13 -9.46 7.39
N SER A 495 -14.29 -9.23 6.38
CA SER A 495 -13.86 -10.27 5.44
C SER A 495 -12.83 -11.22 6.07
N SER A 496 -11.96 -10.71 6.95
CA SER A 496 -10.99 -11.55 7.68
C SER A 496 -11.58 -12.26 8.88
N ARG A 497 -12.53 -11.63 9.59
CA ARG A 497 -13.02 -12.02 10.92
C ARG A 497 -11.89 -12.27 11.92
N ASP A 498 -10.77 -11.58 11.72
CA ASP A 498 -9.58 -11.71 12.53
C ASP A 498 -9.57 -10.65 13.62
N SER A 499 -9.43 -11.07 14.88
CA SER A 499 -9.48 -10.15 16.02
C SER A 499 -8.35 -9.12 15.99
N ASP A 500 -7.19 -9.44 15.42
CA ASP A 500 -6.07 -8.51 15.38
C ASP A 500 -6.32 -7.39 14.37
N ILE A 501 -6.86 -7.75 13.20
CA ILE A 501 -7.27 -6.79 12.17
C ILE A 501 -8.41 -5.91 12.70
N CYS A 502 -9.47 -6.52 13.24
CA CYS A 502 -10.62 -5.78 13.75
C CYS A 502 -10.25 -4.84 14.91
N ALA A 503 -9.36 -5.26 15.81
CA ALA A 503 -8.88 -4.39 16.89
C ALA A 503 -8.08 -3.21 16.32
N PHE A 504 -7.25 -3.43 15.30
CA PHE A 504 -6.51 -2.36 14.64
C PHE A 504 -7.43 -1.37 13.92
N GLU A 505 -8.43 -1.85 13.17
CA GLU A 505 -9.39 -0.97 12.51
C GLU A 505 -10.22 -0.16 13.51
N LYS A 506 -10.56 -0.75 14.67
CA LYS A 506 -11.19 -0.03 15.78
C LYS A 506 -10.33 1.12 16.28
N GLU A 507 -9.06 0.86 16.60
CA GLU A 507 -8.15 1.92 17.06
C GLU A 507 -7.96 3.01 16.00
N ARG A 508 -7.85 2.60 14.72
CA ARG A 508 -7.77 3.54 13.59
C ARG A 508 -9.02 4.42 13.49
N ALA A 509 -10.22 3.84 13.59
CA ALA A 509 -11.48 4.58 13.54
C ALA A 509 -11.59 5.59 14.70
N LEU A 510 -11.20 5.20 15.91
CA LEU A 510 -11.17 6.10 17.08
C LEU A 510 -10.14 7.23 16.93
N SER A 511 -8.98 6.92 16.37
CA SER A 511 -7.94 7.93 16.07
C SER A 511 -8.41 8.91 15.00
N SER A 512 -9.06 8.43 13.93
CA SER A 512 -9.65 9.27 12.89
C SER A 512 -10.71 10.19 13.46
N LEU A 513 -11.64 9.67 14.26
CA LEU A 513 -12.64 10.49 14.95
C LEU A 513 -11.99 11.59 15.79
N SER A 514 -10.97 11.22 16.59
CA SER A 514 -10.28 12.19 17.44
C SER A 514 -9.60 13.30 16.63
N HIS A 515 -8.99 12.94 15.49
CA HIS A 515 -8.37 13.90 14.58
C HIS A 515 -9.39 14.85 13.96
N GLU A 516 -10.44 14.31 13.34
CA GLU A 516 -11.47 15.11 12.66
C GLU A 516 -12.25 15.99 13.64
N LEU A 517 -12.56 15.48 14.83
CA LEU A 517 -13.18 16.27 15.88
C LEU A 517 -12.29 17.45 16.30
N ASN A 518 -11.00 17.21 16.55
CA ASN A 518 -10.08 18.28 16.94
C ASN A 518 -9.99 19.35 15.84
N ASN A 519 -9.92 18.93 14.57
CA ASN A 519 -9.93 19.85 13.44
C ASN A 519 -11.23 20.68 13.40
N LYS A 520 -12.39 20.04 13.52
CA LYS A 520 -13.70 20.70 13.50
C LYS A 520 -13.87 21.67 14.66
N VAL A 521 -13.53 21.24 15.88
CA VAL A 521 -13.59 22.06 17.10
C VAL A 521 -12.67 23.29 16.96
N ASN A 522 -11.45 23.12 16.47
CA ASN A 522 -10.52 24.23 16.26
C ASN A 522 -11.05 25.23 15.21
N SER A 523 -11.59 24.73 14.11
CA SER A 523 -12.21 25.57 13.07
C SER A 523 -13.40 26.36 13.61
N ILE A 524 -14.28 25.71 14.39
CA ILE A 524 -15.42 26.38 15.04
C ILE A 524 -14.93 27.38 16.08
N ALA A 525 -13.92 27.05 16.88
CA ALA A 525 -13.41 27.92 17.95
C ALA A 525 -12.84 29.25 17.43
N ARG A 526 -12.38 29.29 16.17
CA ARG A 526 -11.97 30.52 15.47
C ARG A 526 -13.14 31.48 15.23
N VAL A 527 -14.37 30.95 15.11
CA VAL A 527 -15.59 31.73 14.85
C VAL A 527 -16.40 31.92 16.15
N SER A 528 -16.54 30.87 16.97
CA SER A 528 -17.35 30.84 18.18
C SER A 528 -16.79 29.84 19.20
N ARG A 529 -16.19 30.35 20.28
CA ARG A 529 -15.70 29.51 21.39
C ARG A 529 -16.82 28.77 22.11
N THR A 530 -18.01 29.38 22.20
CA THR A 530 -19.17 28.77 22.85
C THR A 530 -19.68 27.55 22.09
N ASP A 531 -19.73 27.65 20.76
CA ASP A 531 -20.19 26.54 19.92
C ASP A 531 -19.14 25.42 19.91
N ALA A 532 -17.85 25.76 19.86
CA ALA A 532 -16.77 24.79 20.00
C ALA A 532 -16.82 24.04 21.34
N ALA A 533 -17.09 24.73 22.44
CA ALA A 533 -17.28 24.12 23.75
C ALA A 533 -18.53 23.20 23.77
N LEU A 534 -19.62 23.60 23.12
CA LEU A 534 -20.81 22.75 22.98
C LEU A 534 -20.50 21.46 22.22
N LEU A 535 -19.74 21.52 21.12
CA LEU A 535 -19.32 20.33 20.37
C LEU A 535 -18.43 19.41 21.23
N GLN A 536 -17.53 19.98 22.03
CA GLN A 536 -16.73 19.21 22.99
C GLN A 536 -17.60 18.53 24.06
N ASP A 537 -18.60 19.22 24.61
CA ASP A 537 -19.52 18.66 25.60
C ASP A 537 -20.36 17.51 25.02
N LEU A 538 -20.83 17.67 23.77
CA LEU A 538 -21.50 16.61 23.03
C LEU A 538 -20.58 15.40 22.83
N GLN A 539 -19.31 15.62 22.47
CA GLN A 539 -18.36 14.54 22.35
C GLN A 539 -18.13 13.82 23.69
N GLN A 540 -18.05 14.54 24.82
CA GLN A 540 -17.89 13.90 26.12
C GLN A 540 -19.07 12.97 26.43
N LYS A 541 -20.30 13.33 26.03
CA LYS A 541 -21.47 12.45 26.14
C LYS A 541 -21.35 11.22 25.23
N TRP A 542 -20.92 11.42 23.98
CA TRP A 542 -20.65 10.31 23.07
C TRP A 542 -19.57 9.37 23.61
N GLN A 543 -18.50 9.90 24.21
CA GLN A 543 -17.42 9.10 24.80
C GLN A 543 -17.94 8.22 25.94
N ARG A 544 -18.85 8.72 26.79
CA ARG A 544 -19.50 7.89 27.83
C ARG A 544 -20.32 6.75 27.22
N TYR A 545 -20.99 7.00 26.09
CA TYR A 545 -21.65 5.95 25.33
C TYR A 545 -20.64 4.93 24.79
N GLN A 546 -19.52 5.37 24.22
CA GLN A 546 -18.46 4.48 23.72
C GLN A 546 -17.81 3.66 24.85
N ASP A 547 -17.63 4.22 26.04
CA ASP A 547 -17.10 3.51 27.21
C ASP A 547 -18.09 2.43 27.67
N ALA A 548 -19.38 2.75 27.76
CA ALA A 548 -20.42 1.76 28.07
C ALA A 548 -20.52 0.67 27.01
N LEU A 549 -20.41 1.04 25.72
CA LEU A 549 -20.40 0.13 24.59
C LEU A 549 -19.24 -0.85 24.66
N THR A 550 -18.06 -0.37 25.05
CA THR A 550 -16.84 -1.18 25.22
C THR A 550 -17.06 -2.25 26.29
N VAL A 551 -17.52 -1.86 27.48
CA VAL A 551 -17.81 -2.79 28.58
C VAL A 551 -18.82 -3.86 28.15
N TYR A 552 -19.90 -3.44 27.48
CA TYR A 552 -20.93 -4.36 26.98
C TYR A 552 -20.38 -5.34 25.92
N ALA A 553 -19.66 -4.83 24.92
CA ALA A 553 -19.15 -5.65 23.82
C ALA A 553 -18.07 -6.63 24.27
N GLU A 554 -17.21 -6.23 25.21
CA GLU A 554 -16.20 -7.10 25.82
C GLU A 554 -16.81 -8.19 26.68
N ASP A 555 -17.85 -7.89 27.47
CA ASP A 555 -18.62 -8.88 28.24
C ASP A 555 -19.28 -9.93 27.32
N LEU A 556 -19.91 -9.48 26.22
CA LEU A 556 -20.50 -10.39 25.23
C LEU A 556 -19.46 -11.33 24.60
N ALA A 557 -18.25 -10.83 24.36
CA ALA A 557 -17.16 -11.65 23.82
C ALA A 557 -16.59 -12.63 24.87
N ALA A 558 -16.36 -12.15 26.09
CA ALA A 558 -15.84 -12.95 27.20
C ALA A 558 -16.81 -14.07 27.60
N SER A 559 -18.12 -13.81 27.54
CA SER A 559 -19.18 -14.79 27.78
C SER A 559 -19.45 -15.73 26.58
N GLY A 560 -18.77 -15.54 25.45
CA GLY A 560 -18.89 -16.37 24.26
C GLY A 560 -20.19 -16.16 23.47
N ARG A 561 -20.94 -15.09 23.73
CA ARG A 561 -22.17 -14.74 23.00
C ARG A 561 -21.86 -14.17 21.62
N ILE A 562 -20.73 -13.50 21.46
CA ILE A 562 -20.18 -13.05 20.18
C ILE A 562 -18.69 -13.44 20.09
N PRO A 563 -18.13 -13.61 18.87
CA PRO A 563 -16.69 -13.77 18.72
C PRO A 563 -15.95 -12.45 18.98
N TYR A 564 -14.70 -12.53 19.45
CA TYR A 564 -13.87 -11.36 19.81
C TYR A 564 -13.77 -10.30 18.71
N TRP A 565 -13.64 -10.70 17.45
CA TRP A 565 -13.55 -9.76 16.32
C TRP A 565 -14.80 -8.88 16.21
N ARG A 566 -15.99 -9.38 16.58
CA ARG A 566 -17.21 -8.58 16.59
C ARG A 566 -17.21 -7.54 17.69
N SER A 567 -16.63 -7.83 18.86
CA SER A 567 -16.53 -6.83 19.92
C SER A 567 -15.79 -5.58 19.43
N SER A 568 -14.68 -5.76 18.70
CA SER A 568 -13.96 -4.65 18.07
C SER A 568 -14.76 -4.00 16.94
N LEU A 569 -15.45 -4.78 16.10
CA LEU A 569 -16.27 -4.26 15.01
C LEU A 569 -17.38 -3.33 15.51
N VAL A 570 -18.12 -3.73 16.57
CA VAL A 570 -19.20 -2.91 17.15
C VAL A 570 -18.66 -1.54 17.56
N GLN A 571 -17.52 -1.53 18.26
CA GLN A 571 -16.88 -0.30 18.72
C GLN A 571 -16.38 0.56 17.56
N ALA A 572 -15.85 -0.07 16.50
CA ALA A 572 -15.35 0.61 15.31
C ALA A 572 -16.48 1.27 14.52
N VAL A 573 -17.61 0.57 14.30
CA VAL A 573 -18.78 1.10 13.59
C VAL A 573 -19.33 2.33 14.28
N SER A 574 -19.43 2.31 15.61
CA SER A 574 -19.84 3.47 16.41
C SER A 574 -18.95 4.70 16.14
N ALA A 575 -17.63 4.51 16.10
CA ALA A 575 -16.67 5.58 15.84
C ALA A 575 -16.76 6.10 14.40
N VAL A 576 -16.96 5.23 13.41
CA VAL A 576 -17.13 5.60 12.01
C VAL A 576 -18.39 6.45 11.83
N LEU A 577 -19.53 6.01 12.37
CA LEU A 577 -20.79 6.77 12.31
C LEU A 577 -20.66 8.16 12.94
N GLN A 578 -19.95 8.25 14.08
CA GLN A 578 -19.71 9.53 14.72
C GLN A 578 -18.75 10.42 13.92
N THR A 579 -17.77 9.83 13.23
CA THR A 579 -16.85 10.57 12.37
C THR A 579 -17.61 11.20 11.22
N ASP A 580 -18.45 10.42 10.53
CA ASP A 580 -19.29 10.94 9.44
C ASP A 580 -20.18 12.09 9.93
N ALA A 581 -20.84 11.91 11.08
CA ALA A 581 -21.69 12.93 11.67
C ALA A 581 -20.96 14.22 12.06
N VAL A 582 -19.73 14.13 12.58
CA VAL A 582 -18.91 15.32 12.90
C VAL A 582 -18.50 16.06 11.63
N MET A 583 -18.21 15.33 10.56
CA MET A 583 -17.83 15.89 9.27
C MET A 583 -19.02 16.55 8.57
N SER A 584 -20.17 15.88 8.55
CA SER A 584 -21.42 16.33 7.93
C SER A 584 -22.17 17.39 8.76
N ALA A 585 -21.86 17.54 10.05
CA ALA A 585 -22.53 18.48 10.94
C ALA A 585 -22.57 19.90 10.33
N PRO A 586 -23.78 20.44 10.08
CA PRO A 586 -23.93 21.76 9.49
C PRO A 586 -23.39 22.81 10.45
N TYR A 587 -22.58 23.73 9.93
CA TYR A 587 -22.13 24.90 10.68
C TYR A 587 -22.08 26.10 9.75
N TYR A 588 -23.22 26.79 9.64
CA TYR A 588 -23.40 27.99 8.82
C TYR A 588 -23.59 29.20 9.73
N ARG A 589 -22.49 29.77 10.23
CA ARG A 589 -22.42 31.17 10.69
C ARG A 589 -21.55 31.91 9.69
N GLU A 590 -21.97 33.11 9.28
CA GLU A 590 -21.34 33.93 8.23
C GLU A 590 -19.81 33.85 8.26
N GLU A 591 -19.26 33.54 7.08
CA GLU A 591 -17.88 33.17 6.79
C GLU A 591 -16.84 34.17 7.31
N LEU A 592 -15.82 33.69 8.04
CA LEU A 592 -14.49 34.28 7.94
C LEU A 592 -13.80 33.68 6.71
N PRO A 593 -12.98 34.46 5.98
CA PRO A 593 -12.44 34.06 4.69
C PRO A 593 -11.70 32.73 4.80
N ASP A 594 -12.03 31.85 3.87
CA ASP A 594 -11.53 30.49 3.78
C ASP A 594 -10.00 30.52 3.59
N ALA A 595 -9.24 30.33 4.67
CA ALA A 595 -7.78 30.29 4.59
C ALA A 595 -7.28 29.09 3.77
N SER A 596 -8.12 28.07 3.55
CA SER A 596 -7.87 26.96 2.62
C SER A 596 -7.95 27.33 1.14
N LEU A 597 -8.44 28.52 0.78
CA LEU A 597 -8.39 29.03 -0.61
C LEU A 597 -7.11 29.84 -0.91
N TYR A 598 -6.24 30.10 0.09
CA TYR A 598 -4.96 30.81 -0.10
C TYR A 598 -3.74 29.90 -0.19
N SER A 599 -3.91 28.58 -0.27
CA SER A 599 -2.82 27.67 -0.59
C SER A 599 -2.93 27.21 -2.04
N ASN A 600 -2.60 28.09 -2.97
CA ASN A 600 -2.09 27.77 -4.31
C ASN A 600 -1.57 29.08 -4.90
N ASP A 601 -0.29 29.36 -4.67
CA ASP A 601 0.70 29.51 -5.74
C ASP A 601 2.09 29.50 -5.11
N GLU A 602 3.04 29.01 -5.89
CA GLU A 602 4.40 28.61 -5.54
C GLU A 602 5.26 29.72 -4.89
N ASP A 603 6.31 29.26 -4.22
CA ASP A 603 7.53 29.94 -3.76
C ASP A 603 7.59 30.49 -2.32
N ASP A 604 8.62 29.99 -1.62
CA ASP A 604 9.23 30.43 -0.35
C ASP A 604 8.36 30.45 0.92
N PHE A 605 8.49 29.40 1.74
CA PHE A 605 8.36 29.52 3.19
C PHE A 605 9.64 29.08 3.88
N ASP A 606 10.61 30.00 3.84
CA ASP A 606 11.68 30.09 4.83
C ASP A 606 11.06 30.33 6.22
N LEU A 607 11.40 29.42 7.15
CA LEU A 607 11.90 29.73 8.49
C LEU A 607 11.31 30.96 9.23
N GLU A 608 10.08 30.87 9.74
CA GLU A 608 9.68 31.68 10.93
C GLU A 608 8.50 31.13 11.76
N PHE A 609 7.81 30.06 11.34
CA PHE A 609 6.67 29.48 12.10
C PHE A 609 7.05 28.35 13.08
N SER A 610 8.34 28.09 13.29
CA SER A 610 8.85 27.00 14.15
C SER A 610 8.99 27.40 15.61
N GLU A 611 9.27 28.67 15.94
CA GLU A 611 9.56 29.05 17.34
C GLU A 611 8.28 29.21 18.18
N GLU A 612 7.18 29.74 17.60
CA GLU A 612 5.92 29.95 18.34
C GLU A 612 5.16 28.62 18.58
N PHE A 613 5.35 27.63 17.70
CA PHE A 613 4.78 26.28 17.85
C PHE A 613 5.57 25.43 18.86
N ASP A 614 6.90 25.55 18.89
CA ASP A 614 7.75 24.89 19.87
C ASP A 614 7.57 25.47 21.29
N ASP A 615 7.32 26.77 21.42
CA ASP A 615 7.04 27.42 22.71
C ASP A 615 5.66 27.05 23.26
N LEU A 616 4.64 26.89 22.40
CA LEU A 616 3.32 26.38 22.78
C LEU A 616 3.35 24.90 23.16
N GLN A 617 4.13 24.07 22.46
CA GLN A 617 4.33 22.67 22.85
C GLN A 617 5.15 22.54 24.14
N LYS A 618 6.19 23.34 24.35
CA LYS A 618 6.94 23.37 25.63
C LYS A 618 6.08 23.83 26.79
N SER A 619 5.26 24.88 26.62
CA SER A 619 4.35 25.34 27.67
C SER A 619 3.32 24.28 28.04
N ALA A 620 2.79 23.53 27.06
CA ALA A 620 1.86 22.43 27.32
C ALA A 620 2.54 21.22 27.96
N LEU A 621 3.80 20.93 27.60
CA LEU A 621 4.59 19.86 28.23
C LEU A 621 4.99 20.21 29.67
N ASP A 622 5.34 21.46 29.95
CA ASP A 622 5.72 21.94 31.28
C ASP A 622 4.51 21.98 32.22
N GLU A 623 3.32 22.35 31.73
CA GLU A 623 2.07 22.21 32.50
C GLU A 623 1.72 20.73 32.78
N ALA A 624 1.90 19.85 31.80
CA ALA A 624 1.65 18.42 31.98
C ALA A 624 2.64 17.79 32.97
N ARG A 625 3.90 18.25 32.96
CA ARG A 625 4.95 17.84 33.90
C ARG A 625 4.69 18.34 35.31
N GLN A 626 4.28 19.60 35.48
CA GLN A 626 3.87 20.13 36.79
C GLN A 626 2.69 19.36 37.38
N ARG A 627 1.66 19.04 36.57
CA ARG A 627 0.52 18.22 37.04
C ARG A 627 0.91 16.78 37.38
N ALA A 628 1.94 16.23 36.72
CA ALA A 628 2.46 14.91 37.04
C ALA A 628 3.31 14.93 38.33
N GLU A 629 4.11 15.97 38.54
CA GLU A 629 4.89 16.18 39.76
C GLU A 629 3.98 16.44 40.98
N GLU A 630 2.91 17.24 40.84
CA GLU A 630 1.90 17.45 41.88
C GLU A 630 1.18 16.16 42.27
N ARG A 631 0.79 15.32 41.29
CA ARG A 631 0.17 14.00 41.57
C ARG A 631 1.13 13.04 42.27
N ALA A 632 2.42 13.06 41.91
CA ALA A 632 3.42 12.21 42.55
C ALA A 632 3.71 12.66 43.99
N GLN A 633 3.59 13.96 44.28
CA GLN A 633 3.76 14.54 45.62
C GLN A 633 2.55 14.24 46.51
N GLU A 634 1.32 14.32 45.99
CA GLU A 634 0.10 13.90 46.69
C GLU A 634 0.11 12.39 47.03
N GLU A 635 0.66 11.53 46.17
CA GLU A 635 0.84 10.10 46.45
C GLU A 635 1.94 9.80 47.49
N GLN A 636 2.96 10.66 47.61
CA GLN A 636 3.99 10.56 48.65
C GLN A 636 3.49 11.06 50.01
N ASP A 637 2.76 12.17 50.04
CA ASP A 637 2.20 12.72 51.27
C ASP A 637 1.07 11.82 51.83
N GLY A 638 0.28 11.20 50.95
CA GLY A 638 -0.72 10.18 51.34
C GLY A 638 -0.14 8.89 51.92
N LYS A 639 1.13 8.58 51.66
CA LYS A 639 1.85 7.44 52.28
C LYS A 639 2.52 7.79 53.60
N THR A 640 2.69 9.08 53.90
CA THR A 640 3.41 9.54 55.09
C THR A 640 2.48 9.70 56.32
N GLU A 641 1.16 9.81 56.11
CA GLU A 641 0.18 9.90 57.21
C GLU A 641 -0.23 8.55 57.85
N GLN A 642 0.27 7.40 57.35
CA GLN A 642 -0.02 6.08 57.95
C GLN A 642 1.12 5.42 58.73
N SER A 643 2.25 6.10 58.99
CA SER A 643 3.31 5.54 59.84
C SER A 643 3.88 6.54 60.85
N GLY A 644 3.30 6.58 62.05
CA GLY A 644 3.84 7.37 63.16
C GLY A 644 3.33 6.97 64.54
N GLN A 645 4.00 5.98 65.16
CA GLN A 645 4.48 5.94 66.56
C GLN A 645 4.29 4.58 67.28
N PRO A 646 5.37 3.98 67.81
CA PRO A 646 5.33 2.94 68.83
C PRO A 646 5.63 3.51 70.22
N GLU A 647 4.84 3.13 71.24
CA GLU A 647 5.24 3.22 72.65
C GLU A 647 5.21 1.85 73.33
N ALA A 648 6.19 1.65 74.21
CA ALA A 648 6.62 0.40 74.81
C ALA A 648 5.89 0.07 76.13
N GLN A 649 5.80 -1.22 76.51
CA GLN A 649 6.30 -1.75 77.80
C GLN A 649 6.02 -3.26 78.03
N GLU A 650 7.09 -3.95 78.43
CA GLU A 650 7.26 -5.03 79.42
C GLU A 650 6.49 -6.39 79.40
N GLN A 651 7.34 -7.42 79.55
CA GLN A 651 7.18 -8.89 79.73
C GLN A 651 6.39 -9.31 81.01
N PRO A 652 5.93 -10.59 81.23
CA PRO A 652 6.76 -11.80 81.03
C PRO A 652 6.13 -13.21 80.77
N LYS A 653 7.00 -14.07 80.18
CA LYS A 653 7.30 -15.50 80.48
C LYS A 653 6.36 -16.67 80.06
N PRO A 654 6.91 -17.91 79.99
CA PRO A 654 6.69 -18.86 78.89
C PRO A 654 6.04 -20.19 79.33
N GLN A 655 5.60 -21.00 78.36
CA GLN A 655 5.39 -22.48 78.43
C GLN A 655 4.92 -22.91 77.02
N ASP A 656 5.60 -23.74 76.24
CA ASP A 656 5.99 -25.16 76.37
C ASP A 656 5.29 -25.98 75.27
N SER A 657 6.02 -26.97 74.74
CA SER A 657 5.58 -28.14 73.95
C SER A 657 5.27 -28.02 72.43
N ALA A 658 6.31 -28.28 71.61
CA ALA A 658 6.51 -29.47 70.74
C ALA A 658 5.42 -29.89 69.68
N PRO A 659 5.66 -30.89 68.79
CA PRO A 659 5.81 -30.61 67.35
C PRO A 659 4.95 -31.45 66.36
N ALA A 660 4.74 -30.90 65.14
CA ALA A 660 4.55 -31.58 63.83
C ALA A 660 3.38 -32.63 63.67
N PRO A 661 3.09 -33.21 62.48
CA PRO A 661 3.55 -32.94 61.11
C PRO A 661 2.43 -32.91 60.01
N ALA A 662 2.90 -32.50 58.83
CA ALA A 662 2.50 -32.74 57.43
C ALA A 662 1.42 -33.76 56.98
N LYS A 663 0.94 -33.46 55.75
CA LYS A 663 0.22 -34.24 54.71
C LYS A 663 -1.30 -34.29 54.89
N GLN A 664 -2.12 -33.90 53.92
CA GLN A 664 -2.17 -34.27 52.49
C GLN A 664 -2.59 -33.11 51.59
#